data_AF-A0AB37AME8-F1
#
_entry.id   AF-A0AB37AME8-F1
#
_cell.length_a   1.000
_cell.length_b   1.000
_cell.length_c   1.000
_cell.angle_alpha   90.00
_cell.angle_beta   90.00
_cell.angle_gamma   90.00
#
_symmetry.space_group_name_H-M   'P 1'
#
loop_
_entity.id
_entity.type
_entity.pdbx_description
1 polymer ?
#
loop_
_entity_poly.entity_id
_entity_poly.type
_entity_poly.pdbx_seq_one_letter_code
_entity_poly.pdbx_strand_id
1 'polypeptide(L)'
;MDQQITRKNHYVPQWYQRGFLTPQQSRLHVLDLAPQDRTLPNGMVVSGSPLSESSPKYAFVELDLYTTRFGDILNDEVERLLFGPIDKSGAEAVRALIENKPQQIHNYFSALFDFLDTQKLRTPKGLDFLLERYGQIGQTALMVEMQRLRDMHCTMWAEGVREVVSATNSPVKFVVSDHPVTVYHREFAPDHSACKYPNDPGVELVGSQTIYPLNGNYCLILTHIEYAKAPSSVDVLAKRTHARYRGTGYVRTDAFIRTRELSSAEVTAVNYVLKARAKRYVAAAKPEWLYPEDTNALSWRDIEQILLPRDELWRFGGEMVMAFNDGTYHFQDAFGRTSKAHEYLAKTPPEGEPAADDYCPCGSARRYADCCQLLPTHERPTWTIYGIRERNIALCNAVSDILGLNKGKDWIDVRRELCDDQVKRIHEIYEFLWPTDTLLRELLPRPNANISRGVFLGPVDVRSLLLEVTPWLDYFDELVIPHPFPNAAGLRPESSPTKSPALFRDQTLRNALMLLELERYIRSGRIHLIPDPMDVDEFYRAEILASVKGVPERVQLSERDKRHTSALAKDDHMRWTLRAEADNLLAFVKRTTPDIAPDLAEKVVERLKREIEADPLILLQPFPKGKNGGQMMMYKSFGVDTGLFIASMTGAVPYCHLDAIWGRLHAATDERAKGRVVAENRIAAKFRTVDVSLRVPGMNEQGDEDLNTDSLREVIRLFVAVAASNDPKDTARLEAALTALREQPQSVPPSNILVHLDASAPDGGFLTTSATRLVHTYGLTTRINPVSLAFHFVWADQQAGEPA
;
A
#
# COMPACT_ATOMS: atom_id res chain seq x y z
N MET A 1 41.47 -19.38 -6.58
CA MET A 1 41.23 -19.56 -5.14
C MET A 1 39.74 -19.75 -5.00
N ASP A 2 39.30 -21.00 -4.78
CA ASP A 2 37.88 -21.27 -4.52
C ASP A 2 37.50 -20.59 -3.19
N GLN A 3 36.65 -19.59 -3.29
CA GLN A 3 36.16 -18.87 -2.12
C GLN A 3 35.31 -19.84 -1.29
N GLN A 4 35.67 -20.01 -0.02
CA GLN A 4 34.94 -20.89 0.89
C GLN A 4 33.53 -20.31 1.14
N ILE A 5 32.50 -20.98 0.61
CA ILE A 5 31.10 -20.56 0.69
C ILE A 5 30.53 -20.89 2.08
N THR A 6 29.89 -19.91 2.71
CA THR A 6 29.21 -20.09 4.00
C THR A 6 27.86 -20.77 3.80
N ARG A 7 27.79 -22.05 4.17
CA ARG A 7 26.56 -22.85 4.06
C ARG A 7 25.85 -23.10 5.39
N LYS A 8 26.53 -22.89 6.52
CA LYS A 8 25.93 -23.01 7.86
C LYS A 8 25.52 -21.63 8.32
N ASN A 9 24.25 -21.32 8.20
CA ASN A 9 23.70 -20.01 8.48
C ASN A 9 23.22 -19.96 9.93
N HIS A 10 23.87 -19.12 10.73
CA HIS A 10 23.46 -18.88 12.11
C HIS A 10 22.35 -17.83 12.14
N TYR A 11 21.10 -18.28 12.14
CA TYR A 11 19.97 -17.37 12.18
C TYR A 11 19.79 -16.69 13.55
N VAL A 12 20.39 -17.24 14.61
CA VAL A 12 20.69 -16.51 15.86
C VAL A 12 22.22 -16.42 16.00
N PRO A 13 22.83 -15.22 15.99
CA PRO A 13 24.28 -15.07 15.96
C PRO A 13 24.99 -15.69 17.15
N GLN A 14 26.14 -16.30 16.89
CA GLN A 14 26.94 -16.93 17.95
C GLN A 14 27.37 -15.93 19.03
N TRP A 15 27.66 -14.67 18.67
CA TRP A 15 28.04 -13.64 19.64
C TRP A 15 26.90 -13.35 20.62
N TYR A 16 25.65 -13.36 20.13
CA TYR A 16 24.46 -13.11 20.93
C TYR A 16 24.16 -14.29 21.85
N GLN A 17 24.24 -15.52 21.32
CA GLN A 17 24.10 -16.75 22.11
C GLN A 17 25.07 -16.81 23.30
N ARG A 18 26.31 -16.32 23.13
CA ARG A 18 27.31 -16.27 24.21
C ARG A 18 26.89 -15.38 25.39
N GLY A 19 26.00 -14.40 25.18
CA GLY A 19 25.45 -13.56 26.24
C GLY A 19 24.57 -14.31 27.25
N PHE A 20 24.18 -15.55 26.94
CA PHE A 20 23.33 -16.38 27.81
C PHE A 20 24.12 -17.44 28.58
N LEU A 21 25.45 -17.47 28.45
CA LEU A 21 26.32 -18.35 29.21
C LEU A 21 26.68 -17.72 30.56
N THR A 22 26.81 -18.55 31.60
CA THR A 22 27.47 -18.10 32.83
C THR A 22 28.99 -18.02 32.63
N PRO A 23 29.71 -17.25 33.47
CA PRO A 23 31.16 -17.28 33.47
C PRO A 23 31.68 -18.73 33.50
N GLN A 24 32.77 -19.01 32.78
CA GLN A 24 33.40 -20.34 32.64
C GLN A 24 32.59 -21.41 31.86
N GLN A 25 31.32 -21.18 31.52
CA GLN A 25 30.53 -22.11 30.72
C GLN A 25 30.79 -21.94 29.21
N SER A 26 30.82 -23.04 28.46
CA SER A 26 31.08 -23.04 27.00
C SER A 26 29.94 -23.61 26.15
N ARG A 27 28.92 -24.19 26.79
CA ARG A 27 27.77 -24.84 26.15
C ARG A 27 26.48 -24.41 26.83
N LEU A 28 25.44 -24.17 26.04
CA LEU A 28 24.08 -23.94 26.50
C LEU A 28 23.36 -25.28 26.62
N HIS A 29 22.42 -25.36 27.55
CA HIS A 29 21.38 -26.39 27.50
C HIS A 29 20.35 -25.94 26.48
N VAL A 30 20.07 -26.78 25.48
CA VAL A 30 19.12 -26.54 24.39
C VAL A 30 17.99 -27.55 24.50
N LEU A 31 16.78 -27.02 24.64
CA LEU A 31 15.53 -27.78 24.64
C LEU A 31 14.90 -27.72 23.24
N ASP A 32 14.71 -28.88 22.62
CA ASP A 32 13.88 -29.10 21.43
C ASP A 32 12.43 -29.30 21.88
N LEU A 33 11.56 -28.37 21.47
CA LEU A 33 10.13 -28.36 21.76
C LEU A 33 9.37 -29.38 20.89
N ALA A 34 9.99 -29.89 19.83
CA ALA A 34 9.43 -30.90 18.93
C ALA A 34 10.50 -31.95 18.56
N PRO A 35 10.98 -32.74 19.54
CA PRO A 35 12.02 -33.73 19.31
C PRO A 35 11.54 -34.79 18.32
N GLN A 36 12.37 -35.08 17.32
CA GLN A 36 12.08 -36.14 16.35
C GLN A 36 12.80 -37.44 16.72
N ASP A 37 12.10 -38.55 16.53
CA ASP A 37 12.67 -39.87 16.61
C ASP A 37 13.65 -40.09 15.45
N ARG A 38 14.78 -40.74 15.74
CA ARG A 38 15.83 -40.98 14.76
C ARG A 38 15.93 -42.47 14.44
N THR A 39 15.61 -42.84 13.21
CA THR A 39 15.83 -44.21 12.72
C THR A 39 17.30 -44.37 12.35
N LEU A 40 18.01 -45.22 13.10
CA LEU A 40 19.39 -45.59 12.82
C LEU A 40 19.47 -46.47 11.55
N PRO A 41 20.65 -46.57 10.90
CA PRO A 41 20.83 -47.39 9.70
C PRO A 41 20.48 -48.89 9.88
N ASN A 42 20.42 -49.37 11.12
CA ASN A 42 20.02 -50.72 11.50
C ASN A 42 18.50 -50.88 11.74
N GLY A 43 17.70 -49.85 11.46
CA GLY A 43 16.25 -49.85 11.65
C GLY A 43 15.79 -49.55 13.09
N MET A 44 16.70 -49.38 14.05
CA MET A 44 16.34 -48.99 15.42
C MET A 44 15.88 -47.54 15.47
N VAL A 45 14.72 -47.30 16.06
CA VAL A 45 14.22 -45.94 16.34
C VAL A 45 14.71 -45.52 17.72
N VAL A 46 15.54 -44.48 17.77
CA VAL A 46 15.98 -43.85 19.02
C VAL A 46 15.16 -42.59 19.23
N SER A 47 14.40 -42.53 20.32
CA SER A 47 13.66 -41.31 20.66
C SER A 47 14.61 -40.15 20.90
N GLY A 48 14.32 -39.01 20.28
CA GLY A 48 15.13 -37.81 20.45
C GLY A 48 15.09 -37.34 21.90
N SER A 49 16.24 -37.18 22.55
CA SER A 49 16.30 -36.50 23.85
C SER A 49 15.89 -35.03 23.64
N PRO A 50 14.84 -34.53 24.32
CA PRO A 50 14.39 -33.16 24.16
C PRO A 50 15.44 -32.16 24.64
N LEU A 51 16.25 -32.54 25.64
CA LEU A 51 17.31 -31.69 26.19
C LEU A 51 18.69 -32.17 25.70
N SER A 52 19.51 -31.22 25.26
CA SER A 52 20.89 -31.46 24.84
C SER A 52 21.81 -30.33 25.27
N GLU A 53 23.13 -30.58 25.30
CA GLU A 53 24.12 -29.52 25.44
C GLU A 53 24.73 -29.17 24.09
N SER A 54 24.71 -27.89 23.73
CA SER A 54 25.24 -27.40 22.46
C SER A 54 26.10 -26.16 22.66
N SER A 55 27.25 -26.12 21.99
CA SER A 55 28.01 -24.86 21.95
C SER A 55 27.34 -23.89 20.97
N PRO A 56 27.56 -22.57 21.10
CA PRO A 56 26.97 -21.59 20.19
C PRO A 56 27.26 -21.83 18.69
N LYS A 57 28.30 -22.61 18.38
CA LYS A 57 28.67 -23.01 17.01
C LYS A 57 27.68 -24.03 16.39
N TYR A 58 26.92 -24.75 17.20
CA TYR A 58 26.01 -25.80 16.74
C TYR A 58 24.55 -25.54 17.11
N ALA A 59 24.27 -24.54 17.95
CA ALA A 59 22.91 -24.11 18.25
C ALA A 59 22.43 -23.02 17.28
N PHE A 60 21.13 -23.04 16.99
CA PHE A 60 20.43 -22.05 16.15
C PHE A 60 21.11 -21.82 14.78
N VAL A 61 21.34 -22.91 14.06
CA VAL A 61 22.01 -22.93 12.77
C VAL A 61 21.25 -23.85 11.81
N GLU A 62 21.11 -23.43 10.56
CA GLU A 62 20.54 -24.26 9.48
C GLU A 62 21.52 -24.33 8.29
N LEU A 63 21.39 -25.39 7.49
CA LEU A 63 22.16 -25.54 6.26
C LEU A 63 21.43 -24.84 5.11
N ASP A 64 22.14 -23.96 4.40
CA ASP A 64 21.67 -23.24 3.21
C ASP A 64 20.36 -22.45 3.41
N LEU A 65 20.14 -21.92 4.61
CA LEU A 65 18.95 -21.12 4.92
C LEU A 65 18.86 -19.85 4.08
N TYR A 66 20.02 -19.25 3.76
CA TYR A 66 20.11 -18.01 2.98
C TYR A 66 20.91 -18.17 1.68
N THR A 67 21.52 -19.34 1.47
CA THR A 67 22.29 -19.61 0.26
C THR A 67 21.36 -19.58 -0.94
N THR A 68 21.69 -18.74 -1.92
CA THR A 68 20.98 -18.70 -3.21
C THR A 68 21.78 -19.48 -4.26
N ARG A 69 21.13 -19.84 -5.37
CA ARG A 69 21.75 -20.63 -6.44
C ARG A 69 21.45 -20.02 -7.79
N PHE A 70 22.48 -19.92 -8.64
CA PHE A 70 22.37 -19.54 -10.05
C PHE A 70 23.01 -20.63 -10.92
N GLY A 71 22.19 -21.44 -11.60
CA GLY A 71 22.68 -22.65 -12.25
C GLY A 71 23.30 -23.58 -11.22
N ASP A 72 24.57 -23.96 -11.37
CA ASP A 72 25.31 -24.78 -10.39
C ASP A 72 26.13 -23.98 -9.37
N ILE A 73 26.09 -22.65 -9.45
CA ILE A 73 26.87 -21.76 -8.59
C ILE A 73 26.05 -21.42 -7.35
N LEU A 74 26.59 -21.75 -6.18
CA LEU A 74 26.06 -21.31 -4.89
C LEU A 74 26.54 -19.88 -4.58
N ASN A 75 25.68 -19.09 -3.95
CA ASN A 75 25.96 -17.71 -3.57
C ASN A 75 25.59 -17.46 -2.10
N ASP A 76 26.56 -17.02 -1.29
CA ASP A 76 26.42 -16.69 0.14
C ASP A 76 26.44 -15.17 0.43
N GLU A 77 26.25 -14.33 -0.58
CA GLU A 77 26.26 -12.86 -0.43
C GLU A 77 25.25 -12.35 0.59
N VAL A 78 24.10 -13.01 0.77
CA VAL A 78 23.13 -12.66 1.81
C VAL A 78 23.76 -12.80 3.21
N GLU A 79 24.52 -13.86 3.47
CA GLU A 79 25.24 -14.01 4.74
C GLU A 79 26.36 -12.97 4.86
N ARG A 80 27.21 -12.87 3.82
CA ARG A 80 28.47 -12.11 3.89
C ARG A 80 28.29 -10.60 3.78
N LEU A 81 27.45 -10.14 2.86
CA LEU A 81 27.31 -8.73 2.49
C LEU A 81 26.12 -8.06 3.19
N LEU A 82 25.09 -8.80 3.55
CA LEU A 82 23.93 -8.28 4.26
C LEU A 82 24.02 -8.57 5.77
N PHE A 83 23.97 -9.83 6.18
CA PHE A 83 23.93 -10.16 7.61
C PHE A 83 25.24 -9.90 8.33
N GLY A 84 26.40 -10.09 7.68
CA GLY A 84 27.71 -9.79 8.28
C GLY A 84 27.83 -8.37 8.84
N PRO A 85 27.58 -7.32 8.01
CA PRO A 85 27.57 -5.94 8.49
C PRO A 85 26.51 -5.65 9.56
N ILE A 86 25.28 -6.15 9.38
CA ILE A 86 24.16 -5.95 10.33
C ILE A 86 24.47 -6.59 11.69
N ASP A 87 25.02 -7.81 11.71
CA ASP A 87 25.40 -8.50 12.94
C ASP A 87 26.55 -7.78 13.66
N LYS A 88 27.49 -7.21 12.91
CA LYS A 88 28.61 -6.45 13.48
C LYS A 88 28.12 -5.18 14.18
N SER A 89 27.27 -4.39 13.53
CA SER A 89 26.73 -3.16 14.12
C SER A 89 25.71 -3.45 15.22
N GLY A 90 24.88 -4.50 15.05
CA GLY A 90 23.95 -4.98 16.06
C GLY A 90 24.64 -5.45 17.34
N ALA A 91 25.78 -6.14 17.23
CA ALA A 91 26.59 -6.54 18.39
C ALA A 91 27.07 -5.32 19.21
N GLU A 92 27.52 -4.26 18.55
CA GLU A 92 27.91 -3.02 19.22
C GLU A 92 26.71 -2.29 19.84
N ALA A 93 25.56 -2.27 19.15
CA ALA A 93 24.33 -1.68 19.65
C ALA A 93 23.82 -2.38 20.94
N VAL A 94 23.76 -3.71 20.93
CA VAL A 94 23.35 -4.52 22.08
C VAL A 94 24.34 -4.36 23.24
N ARG A 95 25.65 -4.35 22.96
CA ARG A 95 26.67 -4.09 23.99
C ARG A 95 26.52 -2.71 24.61
N ALA A 96 26.31 -1.67 23.80
CA ALA A 96 26.11 -0.30 24.26
C ALA A 96 24.88 -0.18 25.19
N LEU A 97 23.80 -0.91 24.88
CA LEU A 97 22.62 -1.00 25.75
C LEU A 97 22.88 -1.76 27.05
N ILE A 98 23.61 -2.88 27.02
CA ILE A 98 23.95 -3.64 28.23
C ILE A 98 24.84 -2.81 29.16
N GLU A 99 25.86 -2.16 28.60
CA GLU A 99 26.84 -1.35 29.34
C GLU A 99 26.33 0.06 29.69
N ASN A 100 25.14 0.42 29.21
CA ASN A 100 24.51 1.72 29.41
C ASN A 100 25.42 2.90 29.04
N LYS A 101 25.97 2.89 27.81
CA LYS A 101 26.89 3.92 27.30
C LYS A 101 26.14 4.90 26.36
N PRO A 102 25.69 6.08 26.82
CA PRO A 102 24.76 6.92 26.07
C PRO A 102 25.27 7.34 24.69
N GLN A 103 26.55 7.71 24.58
CA GLN A 103 27.15 8.09 23.29
C GLN A 103 27.15 6.93 22.29
N GLN A 104 27.43 5.71 22.75
CA GLN A 104 27.42 4.54 21.87
C GLN A 104 25.98 4.14 21.51
N ILE A 105 25.04 4.25 22.44
CA ILE A 105 23.61 4.04 22.17
C ILE A 105 23.15 4.99 21.07
N HIS A 106 23.52 6.28 21.14
CA HIS A 106 23.22 7.25 20.09
C HIS A 106 23.82 6.84 18.73
N ASN A 107 25.12 6.55 18.70
CA ASN A 107 25.83 6.21 17.46
C ASN A 107 25.31 4.93 16.79
N TYR A 108 24.81 3.97 17.57
CA TYR A 108 24.29 2.68 17.08
C TYR A 108 22.76 2.57 17.15
N PHE A 109 22.03 3.68 17.36
CA PHE A 109 20.58 3.64 17.57
C PHE A 109 19.83 3.01 16.40
N SER A 110 20.08 3.46 15.17
CA SER A 110 19.43 2.89 13.98
C SER A 110 19.86 1.44 13.74
N ALA A 111 21.13 1.13 14.02
CA ALA A 111 21.67 -0.23 13.86
C ALA A 111 21.01 -1.23 14.82
N LEU A 112 20.57 -0.80 16.01
CA LEU A 112 19.80 -1.63 16.92
C LEU A 112 18.51 -2.14 16.25
N PHE A 113 17.69 -1.23 15.73
CA PHE A 113 16.38 -1.60 15.17
C PHE A 113 16.50 -2.35 13.85
N ASP A 114 17.44 -1.97 12.98
CA ASP A 114 17.77 -2.72 11.76
C ASP A 114 18.19 -4.17 12.11
N PHE A 115 19.02 -4.34 13.14
CA PHE A 115 19.40 -5.66 13.63
C PHE A 115 18.21 -6.44 14.22
N LEU A 116 17.36 -5.81 15.06
CA LEU A 116 16.20 -6.48 15.65
C LEU A 116 15.23 -6.98 14.57
N ASP A 117 14.89 -6.14 13.60
CA ASP A 117 13.90 -6.51 12.60
C ASP A 117 14.47 -7.54 11.62
N THR A 118 15.73 -7.38 11.22
CA THR A 118 16.49 -8.41 10.50
C THR A 118 16.52 -9.74 11.27
N GLN A 119 16.78 -9.70 12.58
CA GLN A 119 16.82 -10.87 13.45
C GLN A 119 15.44 -11.54 13.55
N LYS A 120 14.35 -10.78 13.49
CA LYS A 120 12.99 -11.33 13.45
C LYS A 120 12.75 -12.08 12.14
N LEU A 121 13.01 -11.45 10.99
CA LEU A 121 12.68 -12.00 9.68
C LEU A 121 13.61 -13.13 9.20
N ARG A 122 14.89 -13.12 9.58
CA ARG A 122 15.85 -14.13 9.08
C ARG A 122 15.68 -15.52 9.71
N THR A 123 14.97 -15.63 10.82
CA THR A 123 14.75 -16.92 11.49
C THR A 123 13.91 -17.85 10.60
N PRO A 124 13.97 -19.19 10.78
CA PRO A 124 13.09 -20.08 10.04
C PRO A 124 11.60 -19.73 10.19
N LYS A 125 11.16 -19.27 11.37
CA LYS A 125 9.79 -18.77 11.58
C LYS A 125 9.50 -17.50 10.76
N GLY A 126 10.45 -16.57 10.73
CA GLY A 126 10.33 -15.33 9.95
C GLY A 126 10.29 -15.57 8.45
N LEU A 127 11.10 -16.50 7.93
CA LEU A 127 11.07 -16.89 6.53
C LEU A 127 9.77 -17.63 6.16
N ASP A 128 9.28 -18.51 7.04
CA ASP A 128 7.99 -19.17 6.85
C ASP A 128 6.82 -18.17 6.88
N PHE A 129 6.90 -17.12 7.72
CA PHE A 129 5.96 -15.99 7.72
C PHE A 129 5.92 -15.26 6.37
N LEU A 130 7.07 -15.02 5.75
CA LEU A 130 7.13 -14.43 4.41
C LEU A 130 6.56 -15.39 3.36
N LEU A 131 6.90 -16.67 3.40
CA LEU A 131 6.37 -17.67 2.48
C LEU A 131 4.83 -17.82 2.58
N GLU A 132 4.25 -17.67 3.78
CA GLU A 132 2.80 -17.66 3.94
C GLU A 132 2.14 -16.47 3.20
N ARG A 133 2.78 -15.29 3.21
CA ARG A 133 2.26 -14.06 2.56
C ARG A 133 2.44 -14.05 1.05
N TYR A 134 3.62 -14.46 0.59
CA TYR A 134 3.99 -14.41 -0.83
C TYR A 134 3.61 -15.70 -1.58
N GLY A 135 3.28 -16.77 -0.85
CA GLY A 135 3.15 -18.11 -1.38
C GLY A 135 4.50 -18.76 -1.67
N GLN A 136 4.48 -19.89 -2.38
CA GLN A 136 5.71 -20.57 -2.78
C GLN A 136 6.45 -19.76 -3.86
N ILE A 137 7.36 -18.91 -3.42
CA ILE A 137 8.37 -18.22 -4.23
C ILE A 137 9.71 -18.95 -4.10
N GLY A 138 10.57 -18.86 -5.12
CA GLY A 138 11.90 -19.46 -5.07
C GLY A 138 12.81 -18.80 -4.04
N GLN A 139 13.86 -19.52 -3.60
CA GLN A 139 14.80 -19.06 -2.56
C GLN A 139 15.38 -17.66 -2.84
N THR A 140 15.78 -17.38 -4.09
CA THR A 140 16.31 -16.06 -4.46
C THR A 140 15.28 -14.95 -4.26
N ALA A 141 14.02 -15.17 -4.69
CA ALA A 141 12.95 -14.20 -4.49
C ALA A 141 12.64 -14.01 -3.01
N LEU A 142 12.62 -15.08 -2.21
CA LEU A 142 12.43 -15.00 -0.77
C LEU A 142 13.52 -14.16 -0.10
N MET A 143 14.80 -14.33 -0.48
CA MET A 143 15.90 -13.54 0.06
C MET A 143 15.83 -12.06 -0.36
N VAL A 144 15.34 -11.76 -1.55
CA VAL A 144 15.09 -10.37 -1.99
C VAL A 144 13.94 -9.74 -1.20
N GLU A 145 12.84 -10.47 -0.99
CA GLU A 145 11.70 -9.94 -0.22
C GLU A 145 12.04 -9.76 1.25
N MET A 146 12.75 -10.72 1.87
CA MET A 146 13.27 -10.55 3.23
C MET A 146 14.16 -9.31 3.34
N GLN A 147 15.06 -9.09 2.37
CA GLN A 147 15.87 -7.88 2.32
C GLN A 147 15.02 -6.61 2.23
N ARG A 148 13.97 -6.59 1.41
CA ARG A 148 13.10 -5.42 1.26
C ARG A 148 12.24 -5.15 2.50
N LEU A 149 11.97 -6.16 3.31
CA LEU A 149 11.07 -6.05 4.47
C LEU A 149 11.78 -5.92 5.82
N ARG A 150 13.10 -6.11 5.89
CA ARG A 150 13.87 -6.14 7.15
C ARG A 150 13.90 -4.86 7.98
N ASP A 151 13.22 -3.80 7.56
CA ASP A 151 13.08 -2.53 8.27
C ASP A 151 11.62 -2.16 8.58
N MET A 152 10.69 -3.06 8.29
CA MET A 152 9.24 -2.83 8.40
C MET A 152 8.78 -2.50 9.82
N HIS A 153 9.44 -2.90 10.89
CA HIS A 153 8.96 -2.61 12.26
C HIS A 153 9.68 -1.43 12.93
N CYS A 154 10.80 -0.98 12.37
CA CYS A 154 11.72 -0.04 12.99
C CYS A 154 11.06 1.28 13.41
N THR A 155 10.21 1.85 12.55
CA THR A 155 9.54 3.14 12.81
C THR A 155 8.67 3.06 14.07
N MET A 156 7.80 2.07 14.17
CA MET A 156 6.88 1.91 15.30
C MET A 156 7.64 1.62 16.61
N TRP A 157 8.70 0.83 16.55
CA TRP A 157 9.57 0.55 17.69
C TRP A 157 10.35 1.79 18.16
N ALA A 158 10.86 2.59 17.23
CA ALA A 158 11.58 3.82 17.53
C ALA A 158 10.66 4.96 18.03
N GLU A 159 9.37 4.93 17.73
CA GLU A 159 8.38 5.88 18.27
C GLU A 159 7.81 5.44 19.63
N GLY A 160 7.90 4.14 19.96
CA GLY A 160 7.41 3.57 21.21
C GLY A 160 8.26 3.84 22.46
N VAL A 161 7.73 3.44 23.61
CA VAL A 161 8.44 3.39 24.88
C VAL A 161 9.45 2.25 24.86
N ARG A 162 10.70 2.56 25.19
CA ARG A 162 11.82 1.61 25.25
C ARG A 162 12.25 1.41 26.69
N GLU A 163 12.09 0.20 27.21
CA GLU A 163 12.49 -0.16 28.57
C GLU A 163 13.49 -1.31 28.56
N VAL A 164 14.60 -1.17 29.30
CA VAL A 164 15.54 -2.25 29.57
C VAL A 164 15.39 -2.67 31.03
N VAL A 165 14.84 -3.87 31.24
CA VAL A 165 14.66 -4.47 32.56
C VAL A 165 15.86 -5.35 32.92
N SER A 166 16.20 -5.40 34.22
CA SER A 166 17.34 -6.15 34.74
C SER A 166 16.88 -7.39 35.51
N ALA A 167 17.48 -8.55 35.23
CA ALA A 167 17.41 -9.77 36.01
C ALA A 167 18.70 -9.99 36.81
N THR A 168 19.59 -8.99 36.93
CA THR A 168 20.92 -9.12 37.54
C THR A 168 20.86 -9.72 38.95
N ASN A 169 19.92 -9.25 39.76
CA ASN A 169 19.71 -9.71 41.14
C ASN A 169 18.74 -10.91 41.25
N SER A 170 18.13 -11.35 40.15
CA SER A 170 17.30 -12.56 40.12
C SER A 170 18.17 -13.82 39.97
N PRO A 171 17.91 -14.90 40.72
CA PRO A 171 18.53 -16.21 40.52
C PRO A 171 18.10 -16.90 39.21
N VAL A 172 16.97 -16.49 38.63
CA VAL A 172 16.50 -16.92 37.30
C VAL A 172 16.91 -15.87 36.28
N LYS A 173 17.45 -16.31 35.14
CA LYS A 173 17.92 -15.45 34.05
C LYS A 173 17.08 -15.64 32.79
N PHE A 174 17.14 -14.68 31.88
CA PHE A 174 16.43 -14.77 30.61
C PHE A 174 16.97 -15.91 29.74
N VAL A 175 16.09 -16.56 28.98
CA VAL A 175 16.44 -17.59 27.99
C VAL A 175 16.59 -16.99 26.59
N VAL A 176 17.26 -17.72 25.69
CA VAL A 176 17.30 -17.39 24.26
C VAL A 176 16.45 -18.39 23.48
N SER A 177 15.68 -17.91 22.50
CA SER A 177 14.89 -18.74 21.60
C SER A 177 15.43 -18.70 20.17
N ASP A 178 14.96 -19.63 19.34
CA ASP A 178 15.21 -19.65 17.90
C ASP A 178 14.45 -18.55 17.12
N HIS A 179 13.59 -17.79 17.81
CA HIS A 179 12.92 -16.59 17.32
C HIS A 179 13.01 -15.48 18.39
N PRO A 180 14.21 -14.89 18.60
CA PRO A 180 14.50 -14.12 19.80
C PRO A 180 13.78 -12.77 19.90
N VAL A 181 13.29 -12.21 18.77
CA VAL A 181 12.47 -10.99 18.76
C VAL A 181 10.99 -11.39 18.81
N THR A 182 10.49 -11.50 20.03
CA THR A 182 9.18 -12.07 20.35
C THR A 182 8.13 -10.98 20.51
N VAL A 183 6.91 -11.22 20.02
CA VAL A 183 5.77 -10.30 20.20
C VAL A 183 4.78 -10.91 21.19
N TYR A 184 4.46 -10.16 22.23
CA TYR A 184 3.41 -10.45 23.19
C TYR A 184 2.20 -9.57 22.93
N HIS A 185 1.01 -10.14 23.10
CA HIS A 185 -0.23 -9.39 23.19
C HIS A 185 -1.21 -10.16 24.10
N ARG A 186 -1.86 -9.47 25.04
CA ARG A 186 -2.69 -10.11 26.07
C ARG A 186 -3.85 -10.96 25.53
N GLU A 187 -4.45 -10.52 24.42
CA GLU A 187 -5.59 -11.21 23.77
C GLU A 187 -5.16 -12.33 22.82
N PHE A 188 -3.88 -12.40 22.45
CA PHE A 188 -3.37 -13.39 21.51
C PHE A 188 -2.45 -14.36 22.23
N ALA A 189 -3.05 -15.35 22.89
CA ALA A 189 -2.31 -16.51 23.39
C ALA A 189 -1.74 -17.34 22.22
N PRO A 190 -0.74 -18.23 22.46
CA PRO A 190 -0.11 -19.03 21.41
C PRO A 190 -1.07 -19.92 20.61
N ASP A 191 -2.17 -20.36 21.23
CA ASP A 191 -3.24 -21.18 20.63
C ASP A 191 -4.31 -20.36 19.90
N HIS A 192 -4.26 -19.03 19.97
CA HIS A 192 -5.19 -18.14 19.29
C HIS A 192 -5.11 -18.35 17.76
N SER A 193 -6.25 -18.31 17.07
CA SER A 193 -6.34 -18.61 15.62
C SER A 193 -5.45 -17.71 14.76
N ALA A 194 -5.33 -16.42 15.10
CA ALA A 194 -4.46 -15.46 14.45
C ALA A 194 -2.95 -15.66 14.74
N CYS A 195 -2.59 -16.51 15.71
CA CYS A 195 -1.22 -16.87 16.07
C CYS A 195 -0.83 -18.28 15.62
N LYS A 196 -1.65 -18.91 14.78
CA LYS A 196 -1.28 -20.16 14.14
C LYS A 196 0.02 -19.97 13.38
N TYR A 197 0.96 -20.88 13.63
CA TYR A 197 2.26 -20.90 12.97
C TYR A 197 2.11 -20.64 11.45
N PRO A 198 2.90 -19.74 10.86
CA PRO A 198 4.08 -19.05 11.43
C PRO A 198 3.79 -17.71 12.13
N ASN A 199 2.52 -17.35 12.32
CA ASN A 199 2.13 -16.01 12.74
C ASN A 199 2.37 -15.68 14.22
N ASP A 200 2.62 -14.40 14.47
CA ASP A 200 2.56 -13.76 15.79
C ASP A 200 1.55 -12.60 15.73
N PRO A 201 1.17 -12.00 16.87
CA PRO A 201 0.34 -10.80 16.88
C PRO A 201 1.00 -9.68 16.06
N GLY A 202 0.18 -8.87 15.41
CA GLY A 202 0.67 -7.73 14.63
C GLY A 202 1.41 -6.73 15.52
N VAL A 203 2.61 -6.32 15.12
CA VAL A 203 3.39 -5.30 15.83
C VAL A 203 2.67 -3.94 15.80
N GLU A 204 1.83 -3.71 14.79
CA GLU A 204 1.04 -2.51 14.62
C GLU A 204 -0.14 -2.36 15.59
N LEU A 205 -0.53 -3.43 16.30
CA LEU A 205 -1.63 -3.39 17.26
C LEU A 205 -1.21 -2.65 18.53
N VAL A 206 -2.10 -1.80 19.06
CA VAL A 206 -1.83 -0.95 20.25
C VAL A 206 -1.35 -1.78 21.45
N GLY A 207 -1.99 -2.93 21.70
CA GLY A 207 -1.66 -3.80 22.83
C GLY A 207 -0.41 -4.66 22.65
N SER A 208 0.25 -4.62 21.50
CA SER A 208 1.43 -5.44 21.22
C SER A 208 2.68 -4.89 21.91
N GLN A 209 3.45 -5.78 22.53
CA GLN A 209 4.74 -5.48 23.14
C GLN A 209 5.81 -6.37 22.53
N THR A 210 6.92 -5.79 22.06
CA THR A 210 8.04 -6.55 21.51
C THR A 210 9.10 -6.77 22.58
N ILE A 211 9.51 -8.02 22.75
CA ILE A 211 10.41 -8.49 23.80
C ILE A 211 11.67 -9.03 23.12
N TYR A 212 12.83 -8.55 23.57
CA TYR A 212 14.13 -9.01 23.11
C TYR A 212 15.12 -9.08 24.27
N PRO A 213 15.43 -10.28 24.78
CA PRO A 213 16.52 -10.47 25.75
C PRO A 213 17.84 -9.93 25.16
N LEU A 214 18.52 -9.00 25.83
CA LEU A 214 19.81 -8.50 25.38
C LEU A 214 20.93 -9.51 25.73
N ASN A 215 20.80 -10.15 26.89
CA ASN A 215 21.62 -11.25 27.38
C ASN A 215 20.86 -11.95 28.54
N GLY A 216 21.51 -12.86 29.29
CA GLY A 216 20.85 -13.52 30.43
C GLY A 216 20.37 -12.57 31.54
N ASN A 217 20.94 -11.36 31.65
CA ASN A 217 20.63 -10.42 32.73
C ASN A 217 19.77 -9.22 32.30
N TYR A 218 19.64 -8.91 31.02
CA TYR A 218 18.92 -7.72 30.57
C TYR A 218 17.97 -8.07 29.45
N CYS A 219 16.79 -7.46 29.44
CA CYS A 219 15.79 -7.62 28.40
C CYS A 219 15.23 -6.27 27.97
N LEU A 220 15.13 -6.05 26.66
CA LEU A 220 14.50 -4.89 26.05
C LEU A 220 13.02 -5.19 25.83
N ILE A 221 12.15 -4.29 26.30
CA ILE A 221 10.72 -4.32 26.08
C ILE A 221 10.32 -3.03 25.36
N LEU A 222 9.63 -3.18 24.24
CA LEU A 222 9.12 -2.09 23.41
C LEU A 222 7.60 -2.06 23.50
N THR A 223 7.04 -0.93 23.92
CA THR A 223 5.60 -0.76 24.12
C THR A 223 5.12 0.49 23.39
N HIS A 224 3.99 0.42 22.67
CA HIS A 224 3.42 1.61 22.03
C HIS A 224 3.09 2.69 23.06
N ILE A 225 3.34 3.94 22.70
CA ILE A 225 3.24 5.06 23.64
C ILE A 225 1.83 5.24 24.21
N GLU A 226 0.80 5.06 23.39
CA GLU A 226 -0.60 5.17 23.82
C GLU A 226 -0.98 4.06 24.80
N TYR A 227 -0.49 2.83 24.58
CA TYR A 227 -0.71 1.73 25.51
C TYR A 227 0.06 1.91 26.82
N ALA A 228 1.34 2.33 26.74
CA ALA A 228 2.15 2.58 27.92
C ALA A 228 1.56 3.68 28.82
N LYS A 229 1.00 4.75 28.24
CA LYS A 229 0.45 5.88 29.00
C LYS A 229 -0.97 5.63 29.52
N ALA A 230 -1.77 4.84 28.81
CA ALA A 230 -3.18 4.66 29.13
C ALA A 230 -3.65 3.21 28.92
N PRO A 231 -3.04 2.22 29.61
CA PRO A 231 -3.25 0.80 29.33
C PRO A 231 -4.70 0.32 29.55
N SER A 232 -5.47 1.02 30.40
CA SER A 232 -6.85 0.65 30.71
C SER A 232 -7.91 1.30 29.80
N SER A 233 -7.56 2.30 28.99
CA SER A 233 -8.53 3.07 28.19
C SER A 233 -8.37 2.91 26.68
N VAL A 234 -7.30 2.28 26.21
CA VAL A 234 -7.07 2.07 24.78
C VAL A 234 -7.74 0.78 24.29
N ASP A 235 -8.19 0.80 23.04
CA ASP A 235 -8.54 -0.44 22.33
C ASP A 235 -7.26 -1.17 21.94
N VAL A 236 -6.94 -2.24 22.67
CA VAL A 236 -5.72 -3.02 22.45
C VAL A 236 -5.69 -3.72 21.09
N LEU A 237 -6.85 -4.01 20.50
CA LEU A 237 -6.97 -4.68 19.19
C LEU A 237 -6.96 -3.69 18.02
N ALA A 238 -7.08 -2.38 18.29
CA ALA A 238 -6.91 -1.37 17.26
C ALA A 238 -5.44 -1.27 16.84
N LYS A 239 -5.23 -0.75 15.62
CA LYS A 239 -3.89 -0.35 15.19
C LYS A 239 -3.49 0.93 15.93
N ARG A 240 -2.20 1.06 16.25
CA ARG A 240 -1.64 2.26 16.86
C ARG A 240 -1.92 3.49 16.03
N THR A 241 -1.96 4.64 16.69
CA THR A 241 -2.08 5.92 15.98
C THR A 241 -0.92 6.08 14.99
N HIS A 242 -1.25 6.38 13.73
CA HIS A 242 -0.30 6.51 12.62
C HIS A 242 0.59 5.25 12.42
N ALA A 243 -0.01 4.05 12.53
CA ALA A 243 0.65 2.78 12.26
C ALA A 243 1.17 2.71 10.82
N ARG A 244 2.49 2.57 10.67
CA ARG A 244 3.15 2.42 9.37
C ARG A 244 4.41 1.59 9.52
N TYR A 245 4.61 0.66 8.58
CA TYR A 245 5.82 -0.15 8.58
C TYR A 245 7.04 0.64 8.07
N ARG A 246 6.83 1.65 7.22
CA ARG A 246 7.89 2.52 6.72
C ARG A 246 7.60 3.96 7.07
N GLY A 247 8.64 4.71 7.38
CA GLY A 247 8.54 6.10 7.79
C GLY A 247 9.90 6.71 8.07
N THR A 248 9.98 8.02 7.94
CA THR A 248 11.07 8.83 8.48
C THR A 248 10.58 9.56 9.71
N GLY A 249 11.50 9.88 10.62
CA GLY A 249 11.18 10.60 11.85
C GLY A 249 12.42 10.77 12.72
N TYR A 250 12.32 11.70 13.66
CA TYR A 250 13.35 11.95 14.66
C TYR A 250 12.92 11.37 16.00
N VAL A 251 13.86 10.87 16.78
CA VAL A 251 13.56 10.27 18.08
C VAL A 251 14.65 10.61 19.06
N ARG A 252 14.30 10.65 20.35
CA ARG A 252 15.27 10.78 21.43
C ARG A 252 16.01 9.47 21.61
N THR A 253 17.26 9.43 21.15
CA THR A 253 18.13 8.24 21.26
C THR A 253 18.60 7.98 22.69
N ASP A 254 18.53 8.98 23.57
CA ASP A 254 18.85 8.88 24.99
C ASP A 254 17.68 8.36 25.85
N ALA A 255 16.46 8.30 25.29
CA ALA A 255 15.26 7.88 26.01
C ALA A 255 15.15 6.34 26.06
N PHE A 256 15.73 5.76 27.12
CA PHE A 256 15.54 4.37 27.56
C PHE A 256 15.22 4.34 29.06
N ILE A 257 14.14 3.65 29.45
CA ILE A 257 13.81 3.40 30.86
C ILE A 257 14.68 2.24 31.35
N ARG A 258 15.27 2.36 32.54
CA ARG A 258 16.17 1.33 33.10
C ARG A 258 16.01 1.10 34.60
N THR A 259 14.88 1.53 35.16
CA THR A 259 14.69 1.59 36.61
C THR A 259 14.28 0.26 37.23
N ARG A 260 13.77 -0.68 36.43
CA ARG A 260 13.19 -1.94 36.93
C ARG A 260 14.18 -3.09 36.98
N GLU A 261 14.21 -3.73 38.15
CA GLU A 261 14.78 -5.06 38.34
C GLU A 261 13.65 -6.08 38.55
N LEU A 262 13.66 -7.16 37.77
CA LEU A 262 12.65 -8.20 37.82
C LEU A 262 13.00 -9.26 38.87
N SER A 263 11.99 -9.67 39.62
CA SER A 263 12.02 -10.85 40.48
C SER A 263 12.08 -12.15 39.68
N SER A 264 12.34 -13.28 40.35
CA SER A 264 12.36 -14.59 39.68
C SER A 264 11.02 -14.95 39.05
N ALA A 265 9.90 -14.64 39.70
CA ALA A 265 8.58 -14.89 39.14
C ALA A 265 8.34 -14.08 37.86
N GLU A 266 8.77 -12.82 37.85
CA GLU A 266 8.66 -11.94 36.68
C GLU A 266 9.57 -12.38 35.52
N VAL A 267 10.81 -12.78 35.80
CA VAL A 267 11.71 -13.34 34.77
C VAL A 267 11.15 -14.64 34.22
N THR A 268 10.62 -15.52 35.07
CA THR A 268 9.95 -16.76 34.65
C THR A 268 8.75 -16.48 33.73
N ALA A 269 7.93 -15.47 34.04
CA ALA A 269 6.80 -15.06 33.20
C ALA A 269 7.26 -14.57 31.81
N VAL A 270 8.35 -13.78 31.74
CA VAL A 270 8.94 -13.37 30.45
C VAL A 270 9.49 -14.58 29.69
N ASN A 271 10.19 -15.50 30.37
CA ASN A 271 10.70 -16.73 29.77
C ASN A 271 9.58 -17.63 29.24
N TYR A 272 8.42 -17.66 29.89
CA TYR A 272 7.23 -18.37 29.41
C TYR A 272 6.77 -17.82 28.06
N VAL A 273 6.71 -16.49 27.90
CA VAL A 273 6.39 -15.85 26.60
C VAL A 273 7.42 -16.21 25.53
N LEU A 274 8.72 -16.11 25.84
CA LEU A 274 9.81 -16.42 24.90
C LEU A 274 9.76 -17.87 24.42
N LYS A 275 9.48 -18.82 25.32
CA LYS A 275 9.35 -20.24 25.00
C LYS A 275 8.10 -20.52 24.19
N ALA A 276 6.97 -19.95 24.58
CA ALA A 276 5.68 -20.16 23.91
C ALA A 276 5.66 -19.61 22.47
N ARG A 277 6.56 -18.67 22.15
CA ARG A 277 6.67 -18.02 20.83
C ARG A 277 7.82 -18.53 19.98
N ALA A 278 8.68 -19.37 20.54
CA ALA A 278 9.73 -20.08 19.80
C ALA A 278 9.12 -21.02 18.74
N LYS A 279 9.88 -21.31 17.68
CA LYS A 279 9.46 -22.31 16.68
C LYS A 279 9.73 -23.72 17.17
N ARG A 280 10.96 -23.98 17.63
CA ARG A 280 11.43 -25.32 17.96
C ARG A 280 12.44 -25.34 19.11
N TYR A 281 13.34 -24.37 19.21
CA TYR A 281 14.42 -24.42 20.19
C TYR A 281 14.40 -23.25 21.17
N VAL A 282 14.65 -23.56 22.45
CA VAL A 282 15.03 -22.59 23.48
C VAL A 282 16.30 -23.06 24.19
N ALA A 283 17.12 -22.12 24.64
CA ALA A 283 18.39 -22.42 25.27
C ALA A 283 18.72 -21.47 26.44
N ALA A 284 19.48 -21.98 27.40
CA ALA A 284 19.83 -21.26 28.62
C ALA A 284 21.11 -21.82 29.26
N ALA A 285 21.66 -21.06 30.21
CA ALA A 285 22.82 -21.49 30.97
C ALA A 285 22.50 -22.66 31.91
N LYS A 286 21.26 -22.76 32.39
CA LYS A 286 20.82 -23.79 33.32
C LYS A 286 19.54 -24.48 32.85
N PRO A 287 19.41 -25.82 32.99
CA PRO A 287 18.23 -26.55 32.53
C PRO A 287 16.93 -26.09 33.17
N GLU A 288 16.94 -25.73 34.46
CA GLU A 288 15.75 -25.32 35.20
C GLU A 288 15.08 -24.06 34.65
N TRP A 289 15.80 -23.21 33.92
CA TRP A 289 15.22 -22.00 33.32
C TRP A 289 14.43 -22.29 32.03
N LEU A 290 14.56 -23.50 31.46
CA LEU A 290 13.92 -23.90 30.20
C LEU A 290 12.48 -24.42 30.38
N TYR A 291 12.00 -24.54 31.62
CA TYR A 291 10.65 -24.99 31.95
C TYR A 291 9.88 -23.93 32.75
N PRO A 292 9.70 -22.72 32.21
CA PRO A 292 9.01 -21.65 32.91
C PRO A 292 7.54 -21.99 33.22
N GLU A 293 6.90 -22.86 32.44
CA GLU A 293 5.53 -23.32 32.66
C GLU A 293 5.32 -24.06 33.98
N ASP A 294 6.36 -24.68 34.55
CA ASP A 294 6.26 -25.45 35.79
C ASP A 294 6.14 -24.55 37.03
N THR A 295 6.58 -23.29 36.91
CA THR A 295 6.67 -22.35 38.04
C THR A 295 5.97 -21.02 37.78
N ASN A 296 5.59 -20.73 36.54
CA ASN A 296 4.78 -19.56 36.22
C ASN A 296 3.36 -19.70 36.78
N ALA A 297 2.98 -18.79 37.67
CA ALA A 297 1.64 -18.75 38.25
C ALA A 297 0.68 -17.79 37.52
N LEU A 298 1.18 -16.98 36.58
CA LEU A 298 0.38 -15.97 35.89
C LEU A 298 -0.35 -16.56 34.68
N SER A 299 -1.60 -16.14 34.47
CA SER A 299 -2.27 -16.40 33.19
C SER A 299 -1.61 -15.63 32.06
N TRP A 300 -1.83 -16.02 30.80
CA TRP A 300 -1.28 -15.30 29.65
C TRP A 300 -1.61 -13.80 29.66
N ARG A 301 -2.85 -13.44 30.05
CA ARG A 301 -3.29 -12.04 30.15
C ARG A 301 -2.57 -11.28 31.25
N ASP A 302 -2.38 -11.89 32.42
CA ASP A 302 -1.78 -11.21 33.59
C ASP A 302 -0.30 -10.86 33.39
N ILE A 303 0.38 -11.51 32.44
CA ILE A 303 1.77 -11.20 32.07
C ILE A 303 1.92 -9.74 31.59
N GLU A 304 0.86 -9.11 31.08
CA GLU A 304 0.88 -7.70 30.67
C GLU A 304 1.37 -6.78 31.80
N GLN A 305 1.03 -7.09 33.06
CA GLN A 305 1.37 -6.28 34.23
C GLN A 305 2.88 -6.29 34.52
N ILE A 306 3.57 -7.31 34.03
CA ILE A 306 5.02 -7.44 34.12
C ILE A 306 5.68 -6.66 32.98
N LEU A 307 5.10 -6.70 31.78
CA LEU A 307 5.68 -6.09 30.59
C LEU A 307 5.43 -4.58 30.48
N LEU A 308 4.35 -4.06 31.08
CA LEU A 308 4.03 -2.64 31.02
C LEU A 308 5.08 -1.78 31.77
N PRO A 309 5.62 -0.73 31.13
CA PRO A 309 6.50 0.22 31.80
C PRO A 309 5.72 1.04 32.83
N ARG A 310 6.35 1.37 33.96
CA ARG A 310 5.69 2.06 35.10
C ARG A 310 6.15 3.49 35.29
N ASP A 311 7.46 3.71 35.22
CA ASP A 311 8.10 4.98 35.55
C ASP A 311 8.71 5.65 34.32
N GLU A 312 9.11 6.92 34.45
CA GLU A 312 9.84 7.69 33.43
C GLU A 312 9.14 7.86 32.05
N LEU A 313 7.83 7.59 31.97
CA LEU A 313 7.03 7.75 30.74
C LEU A 313 7.02 9.18 30.17
N TRP A 314 7.33 10.18 31.00
CA TRP A 314 7.47 11.59 30.60
C TRP A 314 8.58 11.82 29.56
N ARG A 315 9.52 10.87 29.40
CA ARG A 315 10.58 10.92 28.37
C ARG A 315 10.05 10.70 26.95
N PHE A 316 8.85 10.15 26.80
CA PHE A 316 8.29 9.73 25.51
C PHE A 316 7.06 10.56 25.12
N GLY A 317 6.93 10.79 23.80
CA GLY A 317 5.84 11.54 23.18
C GLY A 317 6.06 13.04 23.18
N GLY A 318 4.96 13.80 23.17
CA GLY A 318 4.99 15.24 22.93
C GLY A 318 5.20 15.59 21.47
N GLU A 319 5.46 16.86 21.20
CA GLU A 319 5.79 17.38 19.88
C GLU A 319 7.28 17.77 19.85
N MET A 320 7.92 17.61 18.71
CA MET A 320 9.29 18.03 18.47
C MET A 320 9.30 19.11 17.40
N VAL A 321 9.95 20.23 17.72
CA VAL A 321 10.22 21.32 16.78
C VAL A 321 11.73 21.50 16.71
N MET A 322 12.29 21.43 15.51
CA MET A 322 13.72 21.65 15.27
C MET A 322 13.90 22.77 14.26
N ALA A 323 14.88 23.63 14.51
CA ALA A 323 15.33 24.64 13.56
C ALA A 323 16.69 24.21 12.98
N PHE A 324 16.83 24.27 11.67
CA PHE A 324 18.08 23.95 10.98
C PHE A 324 18.87 25.22 10.65
N ASN A 325 20.17 25.04 10.41
CA ASN A 325 21.09 26.15 10.11
C ASN A 325 20.76 26.89 8.81
N ASP A 326 20.00 26.26 7.91
CA ASP A 326 19.53 26.86 6.65
C ASP A 326 18.23 27.68 6.81
N GLY A 327 17.71 27.80 8.05
CA GLY A 327 16.49 28.53 8.37
C GLY A 327 15.20 27.72 8.16
N THR A 328 15.29 26.45 7.76
CA THR A 328 14.14 25.56 7.71
C THR A 328 13.78 25.03 9.10
N TYR A 329 12.53 24.59 9.24
CA TYR A 329 12.01 24.02 10.49
C TYR A 329 11.41 22.65 10.21
N HIS A 330 11.56 21.73 11.17
CA HIS A 330 10.87 20.45 11.20
C HIS A 330 9.94 20.40 12.39
N PHE A 331 8.69 20.02 12.14
CA PHE A 331 7.72 19.64 13.16
C PHE A 331 7.46 18.14 13.07
N GLN A 332 7.27 17.50 14.21
CA GLN A 332 6.65 16.19 14.29
C GLN A 332 5.94 15.99 15.62
N ASP A 333 4.91 15.16 15.62
CA ASP A 333 4.26 14.72 16.85
C ASP A 333 4.85 13.40 17.39
N ALA A 334 4.21 12.86 18.44
CA ALA A 334 4.60 11.62 19.10
C ALA A 334 4.54 10.36 18.20
N PHE A 335 3.86 10.45 17.05
CA PHE A 335 3.64 9.36 16.12
C PHE A 335 4.33 9.62 14.77
N GLY A 336 5.23 10.61 14.72
CA GLY A 336 6.03 10.96 13.54
C GLY A 336 5.24 11.62 12.41
N ARG A 337 4.03 12.14 12.66
CA ARG A 337 3.31 12.98 11.69
C ARG A 337 3.99 14.33 11.60
N THR A 338 4.30 14.78 10.40
CA THR A 338 5.03 16.03 10.16
C THR A 338 4.11 17.24 9.99
N SER A 339 2.80 17.03 10.13
CA SER A 339 1.79 18.07 10.03
C SER A 339 0.72 17.94 11.12
N LYS A 340 0.01 19.04 11.36
CA LYS A 340 -1.21 19.05 12.18
C LYS A 340 -2.48 18.82 11.37
N ALA A 341 -2.37 18.39 10.11
CA ALA A 341 -3.53 18.23 9.23
C ALA A 341 -4.57 17.25 9.80
N HIS A 342 -4.11 16.22 10.53
CA HIS A 342 -4.98 15.29 11.23
C HIS A 342 -5.93 15.95 12.25
N GLU A 343 -5.57 17.09 12.84
CA GLU A 343 -6.40 17.83 13.80
C GLU A 343 -7.59 18.50 13.10
N TYR A 344 -7.37 19.07 11.91
CA TYR A 344 -8.40 19.77 11.12
C TYR A 344 -9.21 18.82 10.23
N LEU A 345 -8.63 17.67 9.87
CA LEU A 345 -9.33 16.60 9.15
C LEU A 345 -10.14 15.69 10.10
N ALA A 346 -10.06 15.92 11.41
CA ALA A 346 -10.77 15.14 12.40
C ALA A 346 -12.29 15.33 12.28
N LYS A 347 -13.01 14.25 12.56
CA LYS A 347 -14.46 14.26 12.76
C LYS A 347 -14.79 13.60 14.08
N THR A 348 -15.86 14.06 14.71
CA THR A 348 -16.38 13.45 15.94
C THR A 348 -17.07 12.13 15.57
N PRO A 349 -16.55 10.97 16.01
CA PRO A 349 -17.26 9.71 15.80
C PRO A 349 -18.56 9.71 16.62
N PRO A 350 -19.59 8.94 16.20
CA PRO A 350 -20.79 8.79 17.00
C PRO A 350 -20.47 8.11 18.34
N GLU A 351 -21.23 8.46 19.40
CA GLU A 351 -21.04 7.89 20.74
C GLU A 351 -21.35 6.37 20.80
N GLY A 352 -22.07 5.84 19.82
CA GLY A 352 -22.42 4.44 19.69
C GLY A 352 -22.64 4.03 18.25
N GLU A 353 -23.14 2.81 18.06
CA GLU A 353 -23.48 2.30 16.73
C GLU A 353 -24.65 3.10 16.12
N PRO A 354 -24.54 3.61 14.88
CA PRO A 354 -25.63 4.32 14.20
C PRO A 354 -26.85 3.43 13.94
N ALA A 355 -28.01 4.04 13.66
CA ALA A 355 -29.16 3.28 13.18
C ALA A 355 -28.89 2.74 11.76
N ALA A 356 -29.55 1.64 11.39
CA ALA A 356 -29.36 0.95 10.11
C ALA A 356 -29.52 1.88 8.89
N ASP A 357 -30.51 2.77 8.92
CA ASP A 357 -30.83 3.70 7.83
C ASP A 357 -30.06 5.03 7.88
N ASP A 358 -29.30 5.30 8.96
CA ASP A 358 -28.46 6.49 9.04
C ASP A 358 -27.32 6.42 8.02
N TYR A 359 -26.81 7.58 7.61
CA TYR A 359 -25.59 7.62 6.80
C TYR A 359 -24.41 7.03 7.57
N CYS A 360 -23.63 6.21 6.88
CA CYS A 360 -22.47 5.57 7.47
C CYS A 360 -21.42 6.63 7.89
N PRO A 361 -20.94 6.60 9.14
CA PRO A 361 -19.95 7.56 9.63
C PRO A 361 -18.62 7.56 8.88
N CYS A 362 -18.33 6.52 8.09
CA CYS A 362 -17.12 6.48 7.25
C CYS A 362 -17.14 7.48 6.09
N GLY A 363 -18.28 8.12 5.80
CA GLY A 363 -18.40 9.15 4.75
C GLY A 363 -18.69 8.60 3.35
N SER A 364 -19.07 7.33 3.20
CA SER A 364 -19.33 6.64 1.92
C SER A 364 -20.61 7.08 1.19
N ALA A 365 -21.43 7.94 1.80
CA ALA A 365 -22.81 8.27 1.37
C ALA A 365 -23.82 7.11 1.39
N ARG A 366 -23.42 5.92 1.82
CA ARG A 366 -24.33 4.78 1.98
C ARG A 366 -24.97 4.77 3.36
N ARG A 367 -26.09 4.05 3.47
CA ARG A 367 -26.66 3.70 4.76
C ARG A 367 -25.69 2.83 5.55
N TYR A 368 -25.74 2.93 6.88
CA TYR A 368 -24.87 2.18 7.76
C TYR A 368 -25.00 0.66 7.56
N ALA A 369 -26.24 0.18 7.36
CA ALA A 369 -26.54 -1.22 7.10
C ALA A 369 -25.94 -1.78 5.80
N ASP A 370 -25.75 -0.92 4.80
CA ASP A 370 -25.18 -1.29 3.51
C ASP A 370 -23.65 -1.04 3.46
N CYS A 371 -23.05 -0.66 4.58
CA CYS A 371 -21.65 -0.24 4.66
C CYS A 371 -20.92 -0.84 5.85
N CYS A 372 -20.61 -0.06 6.90
CA CYS A 372 -19.74 -0.51 7.98
C CYS A 372 -20.39 -1.56 8.90
N GLN A 373 -21.72 -1.69 8.92
CA GLN A 373 -22.39 -2.69 9.75
C GLN A 373 -22.03 -4.13 9.36
N LEU A 374 -21.74 -4.35 8.07
CA LEU A 374 -21.37 -5.65 7.51
C LEU A 374 -19.92 -6.06 7.85
N LEU A 375 -19.14 -5.16 8.42
CA LEU A 375 -17.71 -5.33 8.64
C LEU A 375 -17.41 -5.48 10.15
N PRO A 376 -16.47 -6.37 10.52
CA PRO A 376 -15.89 -6.36 11.86
C PRO A 376 -15.31 -4.97 12.19
N THR A 377 -15.45 -4.52 13.44
CA THR A 377 -15.06 -3.17 13.87
C THR A 377 -13.63 -2.80 13.46
N HIS A 378 -12.68 -3.73 13.61
CA HIS A 378 -11.26 -3.54 13.27
C HIS A 378 -10.97 -3.48 11.75
N GLU A 379 -11.91 -3.89 10.89
CA GLU A 379 -11.78 -3.81 9.44
C GLU A 379 -12.46 -2.57 8.86
N ARG A 380 -13.29 -1.86 9.63
CA ARG A 380 -14.03 -0.67 9.15
C ARG A 380 -13.07 0.45 8.71
N PRO A 381 -13.40 1.23 7.67
CA PRO A 381 -12.75 2.51 7.44
C PRO A 381 -12.94 3.45 8.62
N THR A 382 -12.02 4.39 8.79
CA THR A 382 -12.00 5.30 9.95
C THR A 382 -13.26 6.18 10.07
N TRP A 383 -13.71 6.33 11.32
CA TRP A 383 -14.80 7.22 11.72
C TRP A 383 -14.30 8.48 12.43
N THR A 384 -12.99 8.69 12.51
CA THR A 384 -12.41 9.82 13.26
C THR A 384 -11.77 10.87 12.37
N ILE A 385 -11.64 10.62 11.07
CA ILE A 385 -11.18 11.61 10.07
C ILE A 385 -12.04 11.60 8.81
N TYR A 386 -12.08 12.71 8.08
CA TYR A 386 -12.78 12.82 6.80
C TYR A 386 -12.28 11.76 5.79
N GLY A 387 -13.22 11.07 5.16
CA GLY A 387 -13.00 10.06 4.13
C GLY A 387 -12.73 10.63 2.74
N ILE A 388 -12.50 9.75 1.76
CA ILE A 388 -12.18 10.12 0.37
C ILE A 388 -13.24 11.04 -0.24
N ARG A 389 -14.51 10.62 -0.17
CA ARG A 389 -15.62 11.38 -0.73
C ARG A 389 -15.74 12.77 -0.11
N GLU A 390 -15.66 12.86 1.21
CA GLU A 390 -15.82 14.12 1.95
C GLU A 390 -14.73 15.13 1.57
N ARG A 391 -13.47 14.67 1.47
CA ARG A 391 -12.34 15.50 1.02
C ARG A 391 -12.51 15.98 -0.41
N ASN A 392 -12.94 15.10 -1.32
CA ASN A 392 -13.18 15.49 -2.72
C ASN A 392 -14.33 16.49 -2.86
N ILE A 393 -15.41 16.35 -2.08
CA ILE A 393 -16.49 17.35 -2.04
C ILE A 393 -15.98 18.70 -1.55
N ALA A 394 -15.15 18.71 -0.49
CA ALA A 394 -14.53 19.92 0.00
C ALA A 394 -13.69 20.60 -1.09
N LEU A 395 -12.94 19.82 -1.88
CA LEU A 395 -12.19 20.34 -3.03
C LEU A 395 -13.10 20.88 -4.14
N CYS A 396 -14.17 20.18 -4.52
CA CYS A 396 -15.14 20.67 -5.52
C CYS A 396 -15.72 22.03 -5.12
N ASN A 397 -16.14 22.17 -3.85
CA ASN A 397 -16.65 23.43 -3.32
C ASN A 397 -15.58 24.53 -3.39
N ALA A 398 -14.37 24.23 -2.92
CA ALA A 398 -13.27 25.19 -2.91
C ALA A 398 -12.86 25.66 -4.32
N VAL A 399 -12.76 24.74 -5.29
CA VAL A 399 -12.47 25.05 -6.68
C VAL A 399 -13.55 25.95 -7.27
N SER A 400 -14.83 25.61 -7.05
CA SER A 400 -15.96 26.42 -7.54
C SER A 400 -15.95 27.85 -6.96
N ASP A 401 -15.62 27.98 -5.67
CA ASP A 401 -15.52 29.29 -5.00
C ASP A 401 -14.31 30.11 -5.46
N ILE A 402 -13.13 29.49 -5.61
CA ILE A 402 -11.89 30.15 -6.05
C ILE A 402 -12.01 30.61 -7.50
N LEU A 403 -12.60 29.79 -8.37
CA LEU A 403 -12.84 30.13 -9.77
C LEU A 403 -14.00 31.12 -9.94
N GLY A 404 -14.84 31.31 -8.92
CA GLY A 404 -15.95 32.26 -8.92
C GLY A 404 -17.23 31.74 -9.59
N LEU A 405 -17.32 30.43 -9.84
CA LEU A 405 -18.51 29.78 -10.41
C LEU A 405 -19.73 29.98 -9.51
N ASN A 406 -19.53 29.91 -8.18
CA ASN A 406 -20.57 30.21 -7.20
C ASN A 406 -20.93 31.71 -7.08
N LYS A 407 -20.22 32.58 -7.81
CA LYS A 407 -20.43 34.03 -7.86
C LYS A 407 -20.96 34.50 -9.22
N GLY A 408 -21.44 33.56 -10.05
CA GLY A 408 -22.07 33.86 -11.33
C GLY A 408 -21.12 33.88 -12.53
N LYS A 409 -19.84 33.51 -12.36
CA LYS A 409 -18.92 33.34 -13.49
C LYS A 409 -19.22 32.05 -14.25
N ASP A 410 -19.01 32.07 -15.55
CA ASP A 410 -19.07 30.88 -16.39
C ASP A 410 -17.66 30.34 -16.72
N TRP A 411 -17.60 29.27 -17.52
CA TRP A 411 -16.32 28.67 -17.91
C TRP A 411 -15.50 29.55 -18.88
N ILE A 412 -16.14 30.45 -19.62
CA ILE A 412 -15.45 31.44 -20.46
C ILE A 412 -14.71 32.44 -19.56
N ASP A 413 -15.37 32.93 -18.51
CA ASP A 413 -14.75 33.81 -17.51
C ASP A 413 -13.56 33.13 -16.84
N VAL A 414 -13.70 31.86 -16.43
CA VAL A 414 -12.58 31.07 -15.88
C VAL A 414 -11.39 31.04 -16.84
N ARG A 415 -11.61 30.73 -18.11
CA ARG A 415 -10.53 30.67 -19.12
C ARG A 415 -9.88 32.03 -19.38
N ARG A 416 -10.61 33.13 -19.22
CA ARG A 416 -10.10 34.51 -19.38
C ARG A 416 -9.34 35.00 -18.15
N GLU A 417 -9.70 34.53 -16.96
CA GLU A 417 -9.24 35.14 -15.70
C GLU A 417 -8.33 34.26 -14.83
N LEU A 418 -8.23 32.94 -15.09
CA LEU A 418 -7.41 32.01 -14.31
C LEU A 418 -5.98 32.56 -14.07
N CYS A 419 -5.65 32.84 -12.82
CA CYS A 419 -4.37 33.47 -12.46
C CYS A 419 -3.54 32.61 -11.49
N ASP A 420 -2.29 33.03 -11.26
CA ASP A 420 -1.33 32.31 -10.42
C ASP A 420 -1.79 32.17 -8.96
N ASP A 421 -2.51 33.15 -8.42
CA ASP A 421 -3.07 33.08 -7.06
C ASP A 421 -4.15 32.00 -6.97
N GLN A 422 -5.05 31.93 -7.96
CA GLN A 422 -6.09 30.90 -8.00
C GLN A 422 -5.48 29.50 -8.14
N VAL A 423 -4.50 29.33 -9.03
CA VAL A 423 -3.76 28.06 -9.17
C VAL A 423 -3.14 27.68 -7.84
N LYS A 424 -2.34 28.57 -7.24
CA LYS A 424 -1.67 28.32 -5.96
C LYS A 424 -2.67 27.89 -4.89
N ARG A 425 -3.76 28.64 -4.70
CA ARG A 425 -4.77 28.38 -3.66
C ARG A 425 -5.49 27.04 -3.86
N ILE A 426 -5.81 26.66 -5.10
CA ILE A 426 -6.44 25.36 -5.38
C ILE A 426 -5.49 24.22 -4.97
N HIS A 427 -4.21 24.31 -5.35
CA HIS A 427 -3.22 23.27 -5.02
C HIS A 427 -2.85 23.25 -3.53
N GLU A 428 -2.83 24.40 -2.84
CA GLU A 428 -2.67 24.47 -1.38
C GLU A 428 -3.82 23.77 -0.65
N ILE A 429 -5.06 23.90 -1.14
CA ILE A 429 -6.21 23.17 -0.57
C ILE A 429 -6.10 21.67 -0.83
N TYR A 430 -5.67 21.27 -2.03
CA TYR A 430 -5.44 19.85 -2.33
C TYR A 430 -4.35 19.24 -1.43
N GLU A 431 -3.22 19.93 -1.27
CA GLU A 431 -2.14 19.56 -0.35
C GLU A 431 -2.64 19.45 1.10
N PHE A 432 -3.46 20.40 1.54
CA PHE A 432 -4.06 20.40 2.87
C PHE A 432 -5.02 19.22 3.10
N LEU A 433 -5.81 18.85 2.09
CA LEU A 433 -6.74 17.71 2.17
C LEU A 433 -6.02 16.36 2.11
N TRP A 434 -4.82 16.31 1.54
CA TRP A 434 -4.04 15.09 1.33
C TRP A 434 -2.60 15.26 1.81
N PRO A 435 -2.38 15.45 3.12
CA PRO A 435 -1.04 15.58 3.68
C PRO A 435 -0.22 14.30 3.46
N THR A 436 1.11 14.42 3.48
CA THR A 436 2.04 13.28 3.26
C THR A 436 2.05 12.25 4.40
N ASP A 437 1.33 12.51 5.50
CA ASP A 437 1.06 11.57 6.59
C ASP A 437 -0.31 10.86 6.43
N THR A 438 -0.95 10.98 5.26
CA THR A 438 -2.21 10.28 4.96
C THR A 438 -2.01 8.77 4.85
N LEU A 439 -2.57 8.02 5.79
CA LEU A 439 -2.69 6.57 5.69
C LEU A 439 -3.87 6.17 4.79
N LEU A 440 -3.64 6.10 3.48
CA LEU A 440 -4.69 5.79 2.49
C LEU A 440 -5.49 4.53 2.84
N ARG A 441 -4.86 3.48 3.37
CA ARG A 441 -5.54 2.25 3.83
C ARG A 441 -6.72 2.53 4.76
N GLU A 442 -6.62 3.50 5.65
CA GLU A 442 -7.68 3.83 6.61
C GLU A 442 -8.91 4.42 5.92
N LEU A 443 -8.71 5.04 4.75
CA LEU A 443 -9.73 5.76 3.99
C LEU A 443 -10.34 4.91 2.87
N LEU A 444 -9.60 3.92 2.34
CA LEU A 444 -10.05 3.08 1.24
C LEU A 444 -11.36 2.35 1.58
N PRO A 445 -12.34 2.30 0.65
CA PRO A 445 -13.53 1.49 0.85
C PRO A 445 -13.15 0.01 1.01
N ARG A 446 -13.95 -0.75 1.76
CA ARG A 446 -13.70 -2.19 1.95
C ARG A 446 -14.43 -3.03 0.91
N PRO A 447 -13.98 -4.28 0.66
CA PRO A 447 -14.73 -5.22 -0.15
C PRO A 447 -16.15 -5.40 0.41
N ASN A 448 -17.14 -5.37 -0.46
CA ASN A 448 -18.54 -5.60 -0.11
C ASN A 448 -19.19 -6.43 -1.23
N ALA A 449 -19.74 -7.58 -0.89
CA ALA A 449 -20.34 -8.51 -1.85
C ALA A 449 -21.54 -7.92 -2.61
N ASN A 450 -22.19 -6.90 -2.04
CA ASN A 450 -23.36 -6.24 -2.64
C ASN A 450 -23.00 -5.03 -3.51
N ILE A 451 -21.70 -4.72 -3.68
CA ILE A 451 -21.24 -3.54 -4.44
C ILE A 451 -20.27 -4.01 -5.52
N SER A 452 -20.64 -3.85 -6.79
CA SER A 452 -19.68 -4.00 -7.88
C SER A 452 -18.81 -2.75 -7.96
N ARG A 453 -17.49 -2.91 -7.80
CA ARG A 453 -16.53 -1.80 -7.85
C ARG A 453 -15.51 -2.05 -8.95
N GLY A 454 -15.29 -1.08 -9.82
CA GLY A 454 -14.21 -1.09 -10.82
C GLY A 454 -13.03 -0.23 -10.37
N VAL A 455 -11.80 -0.58 -10.76
CA VAL A 455 -10.63 0.32 -10.68
C VAL A 455 -10.03 0.50 -12.06
N PHE A 456 -9.94 1.74 -12.53
CA PHE A 456 -9.45 2.03 -13.87
C PHE A 456 -7.92 1.99 -13.91
N LEU A 457 -7.36 1.14 -14.77
CA LEU A 457 -5.94 1.10 -15.07
C LEU A 457 -5.70 1.80 -16.41
N GLY A 458 -5.48 3.11 -16.36
CA GLY A 458 -5.25 3.92 -17.55
C GLY A 458 -4.95 5.38 -17.19
N PRO A 459 -4.39 6.16 -18.14
CA PRO A 459 -4.30 7.60 -17.97
C PRO A 459 -5.71 8.19 -17.92
N VAL A 460 -5.97 9.05 -16.94
CA VAL A 460 -7.21 9.83 -16.90
C VAL A 460 -7.00 11.16 -17.62
N ASP A 461 -7.92 11.49 -18.52
CA ASP A 461 -7.99 12.77 -19.22
C ASP A 461 -9.44 13.21 -19.35
N VAL A 462 -9.70 14.51 -19.19
CA VAL A 462 -11.05 15.07 -19.28
C VAL A 462 -11.72 14.81 -20.65
N ARG A 463 -10.93 14.69 -21.72
CA ARG A 463 -11.40 14.40 -23.09
C ARG A 463 -11.92 12.98 -23.26
N SER A 464 -11.34 12.02 -22.54
CA SER A 464 -11.70 10.61 -22.66
C SER A 464 -12.60 10.11 -21.52
N LEU A 465 -12.81 10.93 -20.48
CA LEU A 465 -13.63 10.61 -19.32
C LEU A 465 -15.02 10.04 -19.69
N LEU A 466 -15.67 10.68 -20.65
CA LEU A 466 -17.01 10.35 -21.12
C LEU A 466 -17.08 9.07 -21.97
N LEU A 467 -15.93 8.50 -22.34
CA LEU A 467 -15.81 7.26 -23.12
C LEU A 467 -15.21 6.12 -22.29
N GLU A 468 -14.27 6.43 -21.41
CA GLU A 468 -13.42 5.44 -20.73
C GLU A 468 -13.81 5.21 -19.26
N VAL A 469 -14.51 6.17 -18.64
CA VAL A 469 -14.80 6.13 -17.20
C VAL A 469 -16.29 6.21 -16.91
N THR A 470 -16.95 7.33 -17.19
CA THR A 470 -18.33 7.55 -16.71
C THR A 470 -19.37 6.58 -17.27
N PRO A 471 -19.29 6.09 -18.53
CA PRO A 471 -20.27 5.11 -19.03
C PRO A 471 -20.26 3.79 -18.24
N TRP A 472 -19.12 3.41 -17.65
CA TRP A 472 -19.00 2.19 -16.86
C TRP A 472 -19.80 2.23 -15.57
N LEU A 473 -20.27 3.39 -15.12
CA LEU A 473 -21.16 3.52 -13.98
C LEU A 473 -22.54 2.89 -14.21
N ASP A 474 -22.94 2.66 -15.46
CA ASP A 474 -24.19 1.94 -15.74
C ASP A 474 -24.07 0.45 -15.41
N TYR A 475 -22.85 -0.07 -15.30
CA TYR A 475 -22.55 -1.47 -15.04
C TYR A 475 -21.87 -1.73 -13.68
N PHE A 476 -21.13 -0.75 -13.16
CA PHE A 476 -20.53 -0.77 -11.83
C PHE A 476 -21.27 0.17 -10.88
N ASP A 477 -21.48 -0.29 -9.64
CA ASP A 477 -22.04 0.57 -8.58
C ASP A 477 -21.06 1.70 -8.22
N GLU A 478 -19.76 1.41 -8.24
CA GLU A 478 -18.70 2.36 -7.91
C GLU A 478 -17.46 2.21 -8.81
N LEU A 479 -16.78 3.33 -9.10
CA LEU A 479 -15.49 3.34 -9.79
C LEU A 479 -14.42 4.04 -8.94
N VAL A 480 -13.20 3.49 -9.00
CA VAL A 480 -12.00 4.06 -8.38
C VAL A 480 -11.05 4.53 -9.48
N ILE A 481 -10.68 5.80 -9.42
CA ILE A 481 -9.81 6.45 -10.42
C ILE A 481 -8.78 7.35 -9.71
N PRO A 482 -7.59 7.56 -10.30
CA PRO A 482 -6.60 8.44 -9.72
C PRO A 482 -7.10 9.89 -9.69
N HIS A 483 -6.81 10.59 -8.61
CA HIS A 483 -7.10 12.01 -8.49
C HIS A 483 -6.23 12.81 -9.50
N PRO A 484 -6.80 13.74 -10.29
CA PRO A 484 -6.06 14.41 -11.37
C PRO A 484 -5.04 15.44 -10.88
N PHE A 485 -5.21 15.96 -9.66
CA PHE A 485 -4.27 16.92 -9.08
C PHE A 485 -3.00 16.23 -8.55
N PRO A 486 -1.80 16.75 -8.89
CA PRO A 486 -0.56 16.34 -8.23
C PRO A 486 -0.52 16.87 -6.80
N ASN A 487 0.11 16.12 -5.89
CA ASN A 487 0.34 16.62 -4.54
C ASN A 487 1.60 17.49 -4.51
N ALA A 488 1.43 18.78 -4.22
CA ALA A 488 2.52 19.75 -4.19
C ALA A 488 3.58 19.45 -3.11
N ALA A 489 3.19 18.80 -2.00
CA ALA A 489 4.11 18.42 -0.93
C ALA A 489 5.15 17.37 -1.37
N GLY A 490 4.82 16.53 -2.35
CA GLY A 490 5.71 15.51 -2.90
C GLY A 490 6.65 16.01 -4.01
N LEU A 491 6.53 17.28 -4.41
CA LEU A 491 7.25 17.86 -5.56
C LEU A 491 8.37 18.80 -5.11
N ARG A 492 9.43 18.86 -5.92
CA ARG A 492 10.50 19.85 -5.72
C ARG A 492 9.96 21.26 -5.91
N PRO A 493 10.48 22.28 -5.20
CA PRO A 493 9.99 23.65 -5.30
C PRO A 493 9.89 24.18 -6.73
N GLU A 494 10.87 23.88 -7.59
CA GLU A 494 10.90 24.38 -8.98
C GLU A 494 9.79 23.78 -9.85
N SER A 495 9.31 22.59 -9.49
CA SER A 495 8.26 21.83 -10.17
C SER A 495 6.98 21.73 -9.35
N SER A 496 6.78 22.61 -8.35
CA SER A 496 5.62 22.58 -7.47
C SER A 496 4.58 23.63 -7.88
N PRO A 497 3.28 23.29 -7.99
CA PRO A 497 2.25 24.26 -8.37
C PRO A 497 2.00 25.32 -7.29
N THR A 498 2.38 25.10 -6.03
CA THR A 498 2.25 26.10 -4.95
C THR A 498 3.41 27.10 -4.90
N LYS A 499 4.54 26.77 -5.54
CA LYS A 499 5.75 27.62 -5.61
C LYS A 499 5.97 28.25 -6.99
N SER A 500 5.62 27.52 -8.05
CA SER A 500 5.73 27.92 -9.46
C SER A 500 4.38 27.86 -10.19
N PRO A 501 3.31 28.52 -9.69
CA PRO A 501 1.94 28.38 -10.22
C PRO A 501 1.78 28.73 -11.70
N ALA A 502 2.60 29.64 -12.24
CA ALA A 502 2.56 30.04 -13.64
C ALA A 502 2.78 28.87 -14.62
N LEU A 503 3.54 27.84 -14.22
CA LEU A 503 3.80 26.66 -15.04
C LEU A 503 2.59 25.71 -15.11
N PHE A 504 1.57 25.87 -14.27
CA PHE A 504 0.49 24.89 -14.07
C PHE A 504 -0.89 25.41 -14.46
N ARG A 505 -1.00 26.56 -15.14
CA ARG A 505 -2.31 27.13 -15.50
C ARG A 505 -3.11 26.17 -16.39
N ASP A 506 -2.49 25.63 -17.43
CA ASP A 506 -3.15 24.73 -18.38
C ASP A 506 -3.57 23.41 -17.73
N GLN A 507 -2.68 22.84 -16.91
CA GLN A 507 -2.99 21.62 -16.17
C GLN A 507 -4.07 21.85 -15.12
N THR A 508 -4.07 22.98 -14.42
CA THR A 508 -5.07 23.30 -13.40
C THR A 508 -6.44 23.49 -14.02
N LEU A 509 -6.53 24.13 -15.20
CA LEU A 509 -7.78 24.23 -15.96
C LEU A 509 -8.35 22.84 -16.26
N ARG A 510 -7.53 21.92 -16.78
CA ARG A 510 -7.93 20.53 -17.10
C ARG A 510 -8.37 19.77 -15.87
N ASN A 511 -7.59 19.84 -14.80
CA ASN A 511 -7.87 19.13 -13.55
C ASN A 511 -9.16 19.65 -12.90
N ALA A 512 -9.38 20.97 -12.90
CA ALA A 512 -10.60 21.59 -12.39
C ALA A 512 -11.83 21.17 -13.21
N LEU A 513 -11.73 21.19 -14.55
CA LEU A 513 -12.84 20.72 -15.39
C LEU A 513 -13.17 19.26 -15.11
N MET A 514 -12.17 18.38 -15.09
CA MET A 514 -12.36 16.97 -14.78
C MET A 514 -13.03 16.76 -13.40
N LEU A 515 -12.60 17.50 -12.38
CA LEU A 515 -13.18 17.43 -11.04
C LEU A 515 -14.67 17.84 -11.04
N LEU A 516 -15.02 18.90 -11.74
CA LEU A 516 -16.39 19.42 -11.82
C LEU A 516 -17.31 18.51 -12.64
N GLU A 517 -16.82 17.94 -13.75
CA GLU A 517 -17.55 16.92 -14.54
C GLU A 517 -17.89 15.67 -13.70
N LEU A 518 -17.01 15.32 -12.75
CA LEU A 518 -17.18 14.16 -11.87
C LEU A 518 -17.98 14.47 -10.60
N GLU A 519 -18.25 15.74 -10.30
CA GLU A 519 -18.78 16.19 -9.01
C GLU A 519 -20.06 15.46 -8.60
N ARG A 520 -21.01 15.29 -9.52
CA ARG A 520 -22.28 14.61 -9.24
C ARG A 520 -22.08 13.16 -8.76
N TYR A 521 -21.09 12.46 -9.34
CA TYR A 521 -20.80 11.07 -9.03
C TYR A 521 -19.96 10.93 -7.75
N ILE A 522 -19.08 11.90 -7.48
CA ILE A 522 -18.38 12.02 -6.19
C ILE A 522 -19.41 12.23 -5.08
N ARG A 523 -20.33 13.18 -5.27
CA ARG A 523 -21.40 13.47 -4.30
C ARG A 523 -22.30 12.26 -4.06
N SER A 524 -22.63 11.46 -5.08
CA SER A 524 -23.41 10.24 -4.89
C SER A 524 -22.62 9.04 -4.34
N GLY A 525 -21.30 9.16 -4.16
CA GLY A 525 -20.44 8.05 -3.73
C GLY A 525 -20.18 6.98 -4.80
N ARG A 526 -20.47 7.29 -6.08
CA ARG A 526 -20.27 6.39 -7.22
C ARG A 526 -18.86 6.49 -7.82
N ILE A 527 -18.16 7.61 -7.61
CA ILE A 527 -16.77 7.78 -8.01
C ILE A 527 -15.90 8.13 -6.80
N HIS A 528 -14.82 7.36 -6.63
CA HIS A 528 -13.77 7.61 -5.65
C HIS A 528 -12.52 8.11 -6.38
N LEU A 529 -12.28 9.42 -6.32
CA LEU A 529 -11.01 10.02 -6.71
C LEU A 529 -10.00 9.83 -5.57
N ILE A 530 -8.98 9.02 -5.78
CA ILE A 530 -7.98 8.71 -4.74
C ILE A 530 -6.65 9.29 -5.18
N PRO A 531 -5.91 10.02 -4.33
CA PRO A 531 -4.53 10.40 -4.64
C PRO A 531 -3.76 9.15 -5.05
N ASP A 532 -2.90 9.27 -6.05
CA ASP A 532 -1.93 8.21 -6.33
C ASP A 532 -1.12 7.99 -5.04
N PRO A 533 -1.02 6.75 -4.51
CA PRO A 533 -0.21 6.50 -3.33
C PRO A 533 1.24 7.01 -3.47
N MET A 534 1.76 7.10 -4.70
CA MET A 534 3.08 7.68 -4.97
C MET A 534 3.19 9.19 -4.66
N ASP A 535 2.06 9.91 -4.62
CA ASP A 535 2.00 11.35 -4.35
C ASP A 535 1.97 11.67 -2.85
N VAL A 536 1.52 10.72 -2.03
CA VAL A 536 1.32 10.93 -0.58
C VAL A 536 2.31 10.14 0.27
N ASP A 537 2.92 9.07 -0.25
CA ASP A 537 3.89 8.24 0.48
C ASP A 537 5.20 8.08 -0.32
N GLU A 538 6.29 8.64 0.22
CA GLU A 538 7.61 8.60 -0.39
C GLU A 538 8.18 7.17 -0.49
N PHE A 539 7.95 6.33 0.52
CA PHE A 539 8.44 4.96 0.52
C PHE A 539 7.67 4.11 -0.50
N TYR A 540 6.36 4.35 -0.65
CA TYR A 540 5.55 3.71 -1.67
C TYR A 540 6.09 4.08 -3.06
N ARG A 541 6.34 5.38 -3.30
CA ARG A 541 6.93 5.86 -4.55
C ARG A 541 8.30 5.25 -4.83
N ALA A 542 9.19 5.19 -3.83
CA ALA A 542 10.50 4.55 -3.96
C ALA A 542 10.39 3.06 -4.32
N GLU A 543 9.41 2.36 -3.74
CA GLU A 543 9.16 0.94 -4.00
C GLU A 543 8.72 0.68 -5.44
N ILE A 544 7.78 1.47 -5.96
CA ILE A 544 7.34 1.40 -7.37
C ILE A 544 8.51 1.74 -8.31
N LEU A 545 9.25 2.82 -8.04
CA LEU A 545 10.39 3.20 -8.89
C LEU A 545 11.49 2.12 -8.90
N ALA A 546 11.68 1.41 -7.79
CA ALA A 546 12.61 0.30 -7.71
C ALA A 546 12.12 -0.95 -8.45
N SER A 547 10.80 -1.19 -8.56
CA SER A 547 10.27 -2.34 -9.31
C SER A 547 10.39 -2.17 -10.83
N VAL A 548 10.41 -0.93 -11.33
CA VAL A 548 10.55 -0.63 -12.76
C VAL A 548 12.00 -0.41 -13.21
N LYS A 549 12.94 -0.21 -12.27
CA LYS A 549 14.34 0.07 -12.58
C LYS A 549 15.02 -1.15 -13.22
N GLY A 550 15.53 -0.99 -14.45
CA GLY A 550 16.27 -2.04 -15.16
C GLY A 550 15.38 -3.04 -15.92
N VAL A 551 14.06 -2.87 -15.91
CA VAL A 551 13.15 -3.56 -16.82
C VAL A 551 13.37 -2.97 -18.23
N PRO A 552 13.77 -3.75 -19.24
CA PRO A 552 13.91 -3.23 -20.59
C PRO A 552 12.56 -2.67 -21.05
N GLU A 553 12.58 -1.39 -21.42
CA GLU A 553 11.40 -0.64 -21.87
C GLU A 553 10.95 -1.18 -23.23
N ARG A 554 10.24 -2.31 -23.25
CA ARG A 554 9.68 -2.92 -24.46
C ARG A 554 8.32 -3.51 -24.21
N VAL A 555 7.39 -2.71 -23.70
CA VAL A 555 5.99 -2.99 -24.02
C VAL A 555 5.74 -2.33 -25.36
N GLN A 556 5.67 -3.18 -26.39
CA GLN A 556 5.38 -2.74 -27.74
C GLN A 556 3.91 -2.31 -27.76
N LEU A 557 3.68 -1.00 -27.94
CA LEU A 557 2.32 -0.48 -28.06
C LEU A 557 1.66 -1.10 -29.30
N SER A 558 0.41 -1.54 -29.16
CA SER A 558 -0.40 -1.95 -30.30
C SER A 558 -0.67 -0.75 -31.22
N GLU A 559 -1.07 -0.99 -32.47
CA GLU A 559 -1.47 0.10 -33.36
C GLU A 559 -2.65 0.91 -32.81
N ARG A 560 -3.56 0.26 -32.05
CA ARG A 560 -4.67 0.93 -31.39
C ARG A 560 -4.18 1.87 -30.28
N ASP A 561 -3.31 1.39 -29.41
CA ASP A 561 -2.72 2.20 -28.32
C ASP A 561 -1.93 3.39 -28.89
N LYS A 562 -1.20 3.19 -29.99
CA LYS A 562 -0.49 4.27 -30.70
C LYS A 562 -1.46 5.29 -31.27
N ARG A 563 -2.54 4.87 -31.92
CA ARG A 563 -3.56 5.78 -32.47
C ARG A 563 -4.20 6.61 -31.35
N HIS A 564 -4.61 5.97 -30.27
CA HIS A 564 -5.18 6.64 -29.10
C HIS A 564 -4.22 7.70 -28.53
N THR A 565 -2.97 7.31 -28.25
CA THR A 565 -1.96 8.24 -27.70
C THR A 565 -1.63 9.37 -28.69
N SER A 566 -1.56 9.06 -29.98
CA SER A 566 -1.29 10.06 -31.03
C SER A 566 -2.43 11.05 -31.20
N ALA A 567 -3.70 10.61 -31.05
CA ALA A 567 -4.85 11.49 -31.10
C ALA A 567 -4.81 12.51 -29.97
N LEU A 568 -4.60 12.08 -28.72
CA LEU A 568 -4.46 12.98 -27.57
C LEU A 568 -3.29 13.96 -27.73
N ALA A 569 -2.14 13.49 -28.22
CA ALA A 569 -0.97 14.32 -28.47
C ALA A 569 -1.19 15.36 -29.59
N LYS A 570 -1.87 14.96 -30.68
CA LYS A 570 -2.23 15.87 -31.78
C LYS A 570 -3.15 16.99 -31.29
N ASP A 571 -4.13 16.63 -30.47
CA ASP A 571 -5.06 17.53 -29.84
C ASP A 571 -4.38 18.56 -28.93
N ASP A 572 -3.44 18.11 -28.08
CA ASP A 572 -2.67 19.00 -27.22
C ASP A 572 -1.77 19.93 -28.04
N HIS A 573 -1.13 19.40 -29.07
CA HIS A 573 -0.31 20.20 -29.99
C HIS A 573 -1.13 21.26 -30.72
N MET A 574 -2.35 20.91 -31.17
CA MET A 574 -3.27 21.85 -31.81
C MET A 574 -3.66 22.97 -30.85
N ARG A 575 -4.13 22.65 -29.63
CA ARG A 575 -4.51 23.65 -28.62
C ARG A 575 -3.36 24.58 -28.28
N TRP A 576 -2.16 24.02 -28.09
CA TRP A 576 -0.95 24.80 -27.83
C TRP A 576 -0.64 25.76 -28.97
N THR A 577 -0.70 25.28 -30.22
CA THR A 577 -0.42 26.08 -31.42
C THR A 577 -1.44 27.20 -31.60
N LEU A 578 -2.74 26.88 -31.50
CA LEU A 578 -3.82 27.86 -31.65
C LEU A 578 -3.73 28.96 -30.60
N ARG A 579 -3.41 28.62 -29.36
CA ARG A 579 -3.22 29.62 -28.29
C ARG A 579 -1.97 30.47 -28.53
N ALA A 580 -0.85 29.86 -28.92
CA ALA A 580 0.39 30.58 -29.19
C ALA A 580 0.26 31.61 -30.32
N GLU A 581 -0.58 31.31 -31.32
CA GLU A 581 -0.81 32.15 -32.50
C GLU A 581 -2.09 33.02 -32.40
N ALA A 582 -2.80 32.98 -31.26
CA ALA A 582 -4.09 33.66 -31.09
C ALA A 582 -4.04 35.17 -31.40
N ASP A 583 -2.92 35.83 -31.07
CA ASP A 583 -2.70 37.26 -31.31
C ASP A 583 -2.43 37.59 -32.80
N ASN A 584 -2.10 36.60 -33.64
CA ASN A 584 -1.72 36.81 -35.04
C ASN A 584 -2.15 35.68 -36.00
N LEU A 585 -3.38 35.19 -35.84
CA LEU A 585 -3.93 34.07 -36.61
C LEU A 585 -3.85 34.28 -38.14
N LEU A 586 -4.00 35.51 -38.64
CA LEU A 586 -3.91 35.78 -40.08
C LEU A 586 -2.51 35.51 -40.63
N ALA A 587 -1.46 35.92 -39.91
CA ALA A 587 -0.09 35.62 -40.31
C ALA A 587 0.21 34.12 -40.19
N PHE A 588 -0.32 33.46 -39.15
CA PHE A 588 -0.21 32.00 -39.00
C PHE A 588 -0.83 31.26 -40.18
N VAL A 589 -2.05 31.60 -40.58
CA VAL A 589 -2.75 30.97 -41.72
C VAL A 589 -1.96 31.18 -43.02
N LYS A 590 -1.51 32.40 -43.30
CA LYS A 590 -0.68 32.69 -44.50
C LYS A 590 0.66 31.97 -44.48
N ARG A 591 1.26 31.74 -43.31
CA ARG A 591 2.52 31.01 -43.18
C ARG A 591 2.35 29.51 -43.40
N THR A 592 1.28 28.93 -42.87
CA THR A 592 0.99 27.49 -42.96
C THR A 592 0.37 27.12 -44.31
N THR A 593 -0.29 28.06 -44.98
CA THR A 593 -0.85 27.88 -46.33
C THR A 593 -0.57 29.12 -47.19
N PRO A 594 0.64 29.23 -47.79
CA PRO A 594 1.09 30.43 -48.51
C PRO A 594 0.21 30.86 -49.70
N ASP A 595 -0.41 29.90 -50.39
CA ASP A 595 -1.18 30.14 -51.62
C ASP A 595 -2.69 30.38 -51.34
N ILE A 596 -3.08 30.59 -50.08
CA ILE A 596 -4.49 30.81 -49.72
C ILE A 596 -5.00 32.18 -50.22
N ALA A 597 -6.19 32.20 -50.80
CA ALA A 597 -6.85 33.43 -51.20
C ALA A 597 -7.15 34.33 -49.98
N PRO A 598 -7.01 35.67 -50.06
CA PRO A 598 -7.17 36.56 -48.91
C PRO A 598 -8.53 36.46 -48.19
N ASP A 599 -9.62 36.35 -48.95
CA ASP A 599 -10.99 36.21 -48.42
C ASP A 599 -11.21 34.86 -47.73
N LEU A 600 -10.59 33.80 -48.25
CA LEU A 600 -10.62 32.48 -47.62
C LEU A 600 -9.77 32.45 -46.34
N ALA A 601 -8.63 33.15 -46.32
CA ALA A 601 -7.80 33.28 -45.14
C ALA A 601 -8.54 33.96 -43.98
N GLU A 602 -9.31 35.00 -44.26
CA GLU A 602 -10.14 35.68 -43.26
C GLU A 602 -11.23 34.75 -42.70
N LYS A 603 -11.92 33.98 -43.56
CA LYS A 603 -12.91 32.98 -43.12
C LYS A 603 -12.29 31.89 -42.26
N VAL A 604 -11.08 31.44 -42.58
CA VAL A 604 -10.34 30.46 -41.77
C VAL A 604 -10.00 31.07 -40.41
N VAL A 605 -9.53 32.32 -40.35
CA VAL A 605 -9.26 33.01 -39.09
C VAL A 605 -10.53 33.13 -38.23
N GLU A 606 -11.67 33.48 -38.82
CA GLU A 606 -12.95 33.53 -38.09
C GLU A 606 -13.34 32.15 -37.53
N ARG A 607 -13.17 31.08 -38.31
CA ARG A 607 -13.40 29.71 -37.85
C ARG A 607 -12.47 29.33 -36.71
N LEU A 608 -11.17 29.60 -36.83
CA LEU A 608 -10.18 29.30 -35.78
C LEU A 608 -10.49 30.06 -34.47
N LYS A 609 -10.93 31.32 -34.55
CA LYS A 609 -11.38 32.08 -33.37
C LYS A 609 -12.56 31.41 -32.68
N ARG A 610 -13.56 30.95 -33.44
CA ARG A 610 -14.71 30.22 -32.89
C ARG A 610 -14.29 28.88 -32.28
N GLU A 611 -13.36 28.15 -32.91
CA GLU A 611 -12.81 26.90 -32.37
C GLU A 611 -12.05 27.14 -31.05
N ILE A 612 -11.25 28.21 -30.96
CA ILE A 612 -10.57 28.62 -29.72
C ILE A 612 -11.58 28.92 -28.61
N GLU A 613 -12.62 29.71 -28.92
CA GLU A 613 -13.63 30.08 -27.92
C GLU A 613 -14.50 28.89 -27.50
N ALA A 614 -14.79 27.95 -28.40
CA ALA A 614 -15.59 26.77 -28.12
C ALA A 614 -14.83 25.68 -27.32
N ASP A 615 -13.51 25.58 -27.45
CA ASP A 615 -12.71 24.55 -26.78
C ASP A 615 -12.54 24.85 -25.27
N PRO A 616 -13.12 24.06 -24.35
CA PRO A 616 -13.09 24.34 -22.93
C PRO A 616 -11.69 24.21 -22.30
N LEU A 617 -10.71 23.67 -23.02
CA LEU A 617 -9.34 23.44 -22.52
C LEU A 617 -8.34 24.49 -23.01
N ILE A 618 -8.73 25.42 -23.87
CA ILE A 618 -7.88 26.53 -24.30
C ILE A 618 -8.09 27.74 -23.38
N LEU A 619 -7.07 28.13 -22.62
CA LEU A 619 -7.08 29.42 -21.93
C LEU A 619 -7.20 30.57 -22.94
N LEU A 620 -8.10 31.51 -22.66
CA LEU A 620 -8.35 32.69 -23.49
C LEU A 620 -7.45 33.87 -23.10
N GLN A 621 -6.29 33.56 -22.51
CA GLN A 621 -5.26 34.50 -22.11
C GLN A 621 -4.05 34.37 -23.04
N PRO A 622 -3.31 35.48 -23.27
CA PRO A 622 -2.08 35.45 -24.06
C PRO A 622 -1.11 34.38 -23.59
N PHE A 623 -0.38 33.80 -24.52
CA PHE A 623 0.65 32.82 -24.19
C PHE A 623 1.80 33.50 -23.42
N PRO A 624 2.25 32.97 -22.26
CA PRO A 624 3.31 33.60 -21.50
C PRO A 624 4.64 33.64 -22.28
N LYS A 625 5.31 34.80 -22.35
CA LYS A 625 6.59 34.96 -23.08
C LYS A 625 7.81 34.74 -22.16
N GLY A 626 8.88 34.14 -22.67
CA GLY A 626 10.19 34.00 -21.98
C GLY A 626 10.45 32.63 -21.33
N LYS A 627 11.60 32.47 -20.66
CA LYS A 627 12.05 31.18 -20.06
C LYS A 627 11.10 30.61 -19.00
N ASN A 628 10.28 31.45 -18.38
CA ASN A 628 9.26 31.07 -17.39
C ASN A 628 7.86 30.87 -18.00
N GLY A 629 7.75 30.91 -19.35
CA GLY A 629 6.48 30.78 -20.05
C GLY A 629 6.12 29.36 -20.50
N GLY A 630 6.89 28.35 -20.08
CA GLY A 630 6.54 26.95 -20.29
C GLY A 630 5.28 26.54 -19.52
N GLN A 631 4.62 25.48 -19.98
CA GLN A 631 3.51 24.84 -19.27
C GLN A 631 3.91 23.39 -18.96
N MET A 632 3.66 22.96 -17.72
CA MET A 632 3.83 21.59 -17.28
C MET A 632 2.53 20.84 -17.53
N MET A 633 2.63 19.77 -18.34
CA MET A 633 1.53 18.87 -18.63
C MET A 633 1.79 17.52 -17.95
N MET A 634 0.78 16.96 -17.30
CA MET A 634 0.87 15.68 -16.61
C MET A 634 -0.39 14.84 -16.81
N TYR A 635 -0.17 13.54 -16.85
CA TYR A 635 -1.21 12.52 -16.87
C TYR A 635 -1.10 11.69 -15.60
N LYS A 636 -2.24 11.43 -14.96
CA LYS A 636 -2.33 10.55 -13.79
C LYS A 636 -2.86 9.19 -14.22
N SER A 637 -2.24 8.12 -13.73
CA SER A 637 -2.67 6.75 -14.03
C SER A 637 -2.30 5.83 -12.88
N PHE A 638 -3.12 4.81 -12.64
CA PHE A 638 -2.68 3.68 -11.82
C PHE A 638 -1.90 2.70 -12.70
N GLY A 639 -0.63 2.48 -12.37
CA GLY A 639 0.13 1.35 -12.91
C GLY A 639 -0.42 0.01 -12.40
N VAL A 640 0.00 -1.10 -13.02
CA VAL A 640 -0.49 -2.46 -12.67
C VAL A 640 -0.33 -2.76 -11.18
N ASP A 641 0.85 -2.51 -10.59
CA ASP A 641 1.09 -2.81 -9.16
C ASP A 641 0.20 -1.98 -8.22
N THR A 642 0.04 -0.67 -8.50
CA THR A 642 -0.84 0.22 -7.72
C THR A 642 -2.32 -0.13 -7.91
N GLY A 643 -2.71 -0.47 -9.14
CA GLY A 643 -4.05 -0.93 -9.46
C GLY A 643 -4.42 -2.20 -8.72
N LEU A 644 -3.52 -3.19 -8.69
CA LEU A 644 -3.70 -4.43 -7.94
C LEU A 644 -3.70 -4.20 -6.43
N PHE A 645 -2.85 -3.31 -5.91
CA PHE A 645 -2.90 -2.88 -4.52
C PHE A 645 -4.29 -2.34 -4.17
N ILE A 646 -4.79 -1.34 -4.90
CA ILE A 646 -6.12 -0.75 -4.67
C ILE A 646 -7.21 -1.82 -4.78
N ALA A 647 -7.19 -2.62 -5.86
CA ALA A 647 -8.15 -3.71 -6.08
C ALA A 647 -8.19 -4.70 -4.91
N SER A 648 -7.04 -5.16 -4.41
CA SER A 648 -6.95 -6.05 -3.25
C SER A 648 -7.50 -5.40 -1.98
N MET A 649 -7.31 -4.08 -1.80
CA MET A 649 -7.81 -3.36 -0.63
C MET A 649 -9.32 -3.09 -0.66
N THR A 650 -9.88 -2.90 -1.86
CA THR A 650 -11.27 -2.46 -2.05
C THR A 650 -12.18 -3.54 -2.62
N GLY A 651 -11.66 -4.69 -3.01
CA GLY A 651 -12.41 -5.71 -3.76
C GLY A 651 -12.84 -5.23 -5.15
N ALA A 652 -12.12 -4.25 -5.72
CA ALA A 652 -12.45 -3.71 -7.03
C ALA A 652 -11.91 -4.62 -8.15
N VAL A 653 -12.60 -4.65 -9.28
CA VAL A 653 -12.17 -5.32 -10.51
C VAL A 653 -11.37 -4.33 -11.36
N PRO A 654 -10.08 -4.60 -11.65
CA PRO A 654 -9.32 -3.78 -12.56
C PRO A 654 -9.91 -3.82 -13.96
N TYR A 655 -10.02 -2.66 -14.61
CA TYR A 655 -10.43 -2.58 -16.00
C TYR A 655 -9.58 -1.56 -16.77
N CYS A 656 -9.35 -1.80 -18.06
CA CYS A 656 -8.53 -0.95 -18.92
C CYS A 656 -8.91 -1.06 -20.39
N HIS A 657 -8.53 -0.08 -21.20
CA HIS A 657 -8.69 -0.11 -22.66
C HIS A 657 -7.38 -0.38 -23.41
N LEU A 658 -6.23 -0.08 -22.80
CA LEU A 658 -4.93 -0.17 -23.45
C LEU A 658 -4.40 -1.61 -23.47
N ASP A 659 -4.04 -2.10 -24.67
CA ASP A 659 -3.45 -3.44 -24.85
C ASP A 659 -2.15 -3.59 -24.07
N ALA A 660 -1.37 -2.51 -23.97
CA ALA A 660 -0.13 -2.46 -23.21
C ALA A 660 -0.33 -2.76 -21.71
N ILE A 661 -1.42 -2.27 -21.11
CA ILE A 661 -1.74 -2.52 -19.69
C ILE A 661 -2.25 -3.94 -19.52
N TRP A 662 -3.15 -4.37 -20.40
CA TRP A 662 -3.67 -5.74 -20.42
C TRP A 662 -2.57 -6.80 -20.55
N GLY A 663 -1.62 -6.58 -21.47
CA GLY A 663 -0.46 -7.44 -21.67
C GLY A 663 0.48 -7.48 -20.46
N ARG A 664 0.75 -6.33 -19.81
CA ARG A 664 1.55 -6.29 -18.57
C ARG A 664 0.91 -7.06 -17.43
N LEU A 665 -0.41 -6.94 -17.27
CA LEU A 665 -1.17 -7.63 -16.24
C LEU A 665 -1.04 -9.16 -16.38
N HIS A 666 -1.12 -9.68 -17.60
CA HIS A 666 -0.96 -11.11 -17.89
C HIS A 666 0.50 -11.57 -17.79
N ALA A 667 1.45 -10.81 -18.34
CA ALA A 667 2.88 -11.16 -18.27
C ALA A 667 3.35 -11.33 -16.82
N ALA A 668 2.92 -10.46 -15.91
CA ALA A 668 3.25 -10.56 -14.49
C ALA A 668 2.65 -11.80 -13.81
N THR A 669 1.49 -12.26 -14.30
CA THR A 669 0.81 -13.48 -13.83
C THR A 669 1.54 -14.72 -14.34
N ASP A 670 1.92 -14.74 -15.61
CA ASP A 670 2.64 -15.85 -16.24
C ASP A 670 4.01 -16.07 -15.60
N GLU A 671 4.73 -15.01 -15.23
CA GLU A 671 5.99 -15.12 -14.49
C GLU A 671 5.83 -15.82 -13.14
N ARG A 672 4.71 -15.56 -12.44
CA ARG A 672 4.38 -16.24 -11.18
C ARG A 672 4.01 -17.72 -11.40
N ALA A 673 3.44 -18.05 -12.55
CA ALA A 673 3.06 -19.42 -12.91
C ALA A 673 4.23 -20.29 -13.39
N LYS A 674 5.40 -19.71 -13.74
CA LYS A 674 6.61 -20.46 -14.14
C LYS A 674 7.01 -21.47 -13.06
N GLY A 675 6.82 -22.77 -13.34
CA GLY A 675 7.11 -23.88 -12.43
C GLY A 675 5.89 -24.57 -11.81
N ARG A 676 4.67 -24.08 -12.11
CA ARG A 676 3.40 -24.76 -11.81
C ARG A 676 2.76 -25.23 -13.13
N VAL A 677 1.86 -26.21 -13.07
CA VAL A 677 0.99 -26.54 -14.22
C VAL A 677 0.29 -25.24 -14.62
N VAL A 678 0.37 -24.85 -15.90
CA VAL A 678 -0.30 -23.64 -16.41
C VAL A 678 -1.77 -23.77 -16.05
N ALA A 679 -2.20 -22.97 -15.10
CA ALA A 679 -3.53 -23.09 -14.53
C ALA A 679 -4.52 -22.46 -15.52
N GLU A 680 -5.49 -23.25 -15.98
CA GLU A 680 -6.51 -22.79 -16.91
C GLU A 680 -7.27 -21.61 -16.29
N ASN A 681 -7.62 -20.62 -17.10
CA ASN A 681 -8.43 -19.49 -16.63
C ASN A 681 -9.87 -19.98 -16.38
N ARG A 682 -10.42 -19.58 -15.22
CA ARG A 682 -11.66 -20.11 -14.62
C ARG A 682 -12.89 -19.92 -15.50
N ILE A 683 -12.86 -18.93 -16.39
CA ILE A 683 -13.92 -18.69 -17.37
C ILE A 683 -13.49 -19.35 -18.68
N ALA A 684 -14.33 -20.21 -19.26
CA ALA A 684 -14.02 -20.83 -20.55
C ALA A 684 -13.91 -19.78 -21.66
N ALA A 685 -12.96 -19.95 -22.59
CA ALA A 685 -12.62 -18.94 -23.61
C ALA A 685 -13.83 -18.39 -24.39
N LYS A 686 -14.79 -19.25 -24.76
CA LYS A 686 -16.03 -18.87 -25.47
C LYS A 686 -16.99 -17.97 -24.66
N PHE A 687 -16.80 -17.87 -23.35
CA PHE A 687 -17.63 -17.11 -22.41
C PHE A 687 -16.88 -15.95 -21.76
N ARG A 688 -15.66 -15.63 -22.24
CA ARG A 688 -14.89 -14.47 -21.74
C ARG A 688 -15.32 -13.16 -22.35
N THR A 689 -16.03 -13.21 -23.48
CA THR A 689 -16.34 -12.01 -24.27
C THR A 689 -17.82 -11.68 -24.21
N VAL A 690 -18.12 -10.41 -24.03
CA VAL A 690 -19.48 -9.86 -24.10
C VAL A 690 -19.44 -8.48 -24.73
N ASP A 691 -20.43 -8.17 -25.57
CA ASP A 691 -20.57 -6.84 -26.15
C ASP A 691 -21.38 -5.96 -25.22
N VAL A 692 -20.91 -4.74 -25.02
CA VAL A 692 -21.46 -3.74 -24.10
C VAL A 692 -21.80 -2.49 -24.89
N SER A 693 -23.01 -1.98 -24.70
CA SER A 693 -23.50 -0.75 -25.33
C SER A 693 -23.22 0.43 -24.40
N LEU A 694 -22.15 1.19 -24.65
CA LEU A 694 -21.80 2.34 -23.80
C LEU A 694 -22.53 3.60 -24.28
N ARG A 695 -23.31 4.23 -23.40
CA ARG A 695 -23.96 5.50 -23.71
C ARG A 695 -22.94 6.62 -23.88
N VAL A 696 -23.08 7.40 -24.95
CA VAL A 696 -22.29 8.62 -25.18
C VAL A 696 -22.98 9.79 -24.48
N PRO A 697 -22.35 10.41 -23.46
CA PRO A 697 -22.96 11.53 -22.75
C PRO A 697 -23.23 12.72 -23.68
N GLY A 698 -24.45 13.28 -23.63
CA GLY A 698 -24.86 14.44 -24.42
C GLY A 698 -25.69 14.14 -25.67
N MET A 699 -25.76 12.88 -26.09
CA MET A 699 -26.67 12.41 -27.15
C MET A 699 -27.90 11.77 -26.52
N ASN A 700 -28.87 12.57 -26.06
CA ASN A 700 -30.15 12.04 -25.57
C ASN A 700 -31.23 12.23 -26.65
N GLU A 701 -31.69 11.15 -27.27
CA GLU A 701 -33.01 11.13 -27.90
C GLU A 701 -34.05 10.62 -26.89
N GLN A 702 -35.24 11.23 -26.87
CA GLN A 702 -36.36 10.75 -26.05
C GLN A 702 -36.80 9.37 -26.57
N GLY A 703 -36.52 8.30 -25.82
CA GLY A 703 -37.03 6.95 -26.11
C GLY A 703 -36.00 5.82 -26.14
N ASP A 704 -34.70 6.10 -25.98
CA ASP A 704 -33.66 5.05 -25.94
C ASP A 704 -33.64 4.34 -24.57
N GLU A 705 -34.55 3.37 -24.37
CA GLU A 705 -34.35 2.33 -23.35
C GLU A 705 -33.32 1.34 -23.87
N ASP A 706 -32.11 1.33 -23.27
CA ASP A 706 -31.13 0.26 -23.48
C ASP A 706 -31.72 -1.06 -22.93
N LEU A 707 -32.29 -1.86 -23.83
CA LEU A 707 -33.03 -3.09 -23.52
C LEU A 707 -32.23 -4.13 -22.71
N ASN A 708 -30.91 -3.99 -22.63
CA ASN A 708 -30.01 -5.03 -22.09
C ASN A 708 -29.14 -4.58 -20.90
N THR A 709 -29.25 -3.34 -20.40
CA THR A 709 -28.34 -2.83 -19.35
C THR A 709 -28.42 -3.62 -18.05
N ASP A 710 -29.62 -3.99 -17.59
CA ASP A 710 -29.79 -4.79 -16.38
C ASP A 710 -29.24 -6.22 -16.55
N SER A 711 -29.49 -6.84 -17.72
CA SER A 711 -28.94 -8.16 -18.07
C SER A 711 -27.40 -8.13 -18.10
N LEU A 712 -26.80 -7.09 -18.68
CA LEU A 712 -25.35 -6.90 -18.72
C LEU A 712 -24.75 -6.66 -17.33
N ARG A 713 -25.42 -5.85 -16.49
CA ARG A 713 -25.02 -5.65 -15.09
C ARG A 713 -25.02 -6.98 -14.33
N GLU A 714 -26.02 -7.82 -14.56
CA GLU A 714 -26.07 -9.15 -13.96
C GLU A 714 -24.96 -10.07 -14.48
N VAL A 715 -24.65 -10.05 -15.78
CA VAL A 715 -23.51 -10.78 -16.35
C VAL A 715 -22.18 -10.34 -15.72
N ILE A 716 -21.97 -9.04 -15.52
CA ILE A 716 -20.76 -8.51 -14.86
C ILE A 716 -20.68 -9.00 -13.40
N ARG A 717 -21.81 -9.03 -12.67
CA ARG A 717 -21.85 -9.60 -11.32
C ARG A 717 -21.55 -11.10 -11.31
N LEU A 718 -22.07 -11.85 -12.29
CA LEU A 718 -21.79 -13.27 -12.44
C LEU A 718 -20.32 -13.54 -12.77
N PHE A 719 -19.66 -12.70 -13.58
CA PHE A 719 -18.21 -12.79 -13.79
C PHE A 719 -17.44 -12.69 -12.47
N VAL A 720 -17.80 -11.73 -11.62
CA VAL A 720 -17.17 -11.55 -10.30
C VAL A 720 -17.42 -12.76 -9.41
N ALA A 721 -18.65 -13.28 -9.37
CA ALA A 721 -19.02 -14.46 -8.58
C ALA A 721 -18.23 -15.71 -9.01
N VAL A 722 -18.21 -16.02 -10.32
CA VAL A 722 -17.46 -17.15 -10.89
C VAL A 722 -15.97 -17.04 -10.58
N ALA A 723 -15.40 -15.85 -10.75
CA ALA A 723 -14.01 -15.60 -10.45
C ALA A 723 -13.66 -15.84 -8.96
N ALA A 724 -14.60 -15.57 -8.04
CA ALA A 724 -14.40 -15.70 -6.61
C ALA A 724 -14.55 -17.15 -6.07
N SER A 725 -15.60 -17.88 -6.49
CA SER A 725 -16.00 -19.14 -5.84
C SER A 725 -15.55 -20.42 -6.58
N ASN A 726 -15.31 -20.34 -7.89
CA ASN A 726 -15.19 -21.51 -8.78
C ASN A 726 -16.32 -22.56 -8.59
N ASP A 727 -17.50 -22.12 -8.13
CA ASP A 727 -18.67 -23.00 -7.97
C ASP A 727 -19.23 -23.34 -9.36
N PRO A 728 -19.35 -24.63 -9.74
CA PRO A 728 -19.95 -25.03 -11.01
C PRO A 728 -21.35 -24.44 -11.25
N LYS A 729 -22.10 -24.11 -10.20
CA LYS A 729 -23.41 -23.45 -10.30
C LYS A 729 -23.29 -22.02 -10.79
N ASP A 730 -22.32 -21.27 -10.30
CA ASP A 730 -22.08 -19.89 -10.73
C ASP A 730 -21.62 -19.89 -12.19
N THR A 731 -20.76 -20.84 -12.57
CA THR A 731 -20.32 -21.02 -13.96
C THR A 731 -21.52 -21.31 -14.87
N ALA A 732 -22.38 -22.27 -14.51
CA ALA A 732 -23.57 -22.59 -15.30
C ALA A 732 -24.54 -21.39 -15.45
N ARG A 733 -24.68 -20.57 -14.39
CA ARG A 733 -25.48 -19.33 -14.44
C ARG A 733 -24.89 -18.31 -15.39
N LEU A 734 -23.57 -18.09 -15.34
CA LEU A 734 -22.87 -17.20 -16.26
C LEU A 734 -23.04 -17.66 -17.72
N GLU A 735 -22.86 -18.96 -17.99
CA GLU A 735 -23.02 -19.52 -19.33
C GLU A 735 -24.44 -19.35 -19.88
N ALA A 736 -25.46 -19.58 -19.03
CA ALA A 736 -26.86 -19.38 -19.39
C ALA A 736 -27.18 -17.90 -19.65
N ALA A 737 -26.71 -16.99 -18.79
CA ALA A 737 -26.92 -15.56 -18.95
C ALA A 737 -26.27 -15.01 -20.22
N LEU A 738 -25.02 -15.42 -20.52
CA LEU A 738 -24.32 -15.04 -21.75
C LEU A 738 -25.00 -15.59 -23.00
N THR A 739 -25.46 -16.84 -22.96
CA THR A 739 -26.21 -17.43 -24.09
C THR A 739 -27.50 -16.66 -24.35
N ALA A 740 -28.30 -16.40 -23.29
CA ALA A 740 -29.53 -15.63 -23.41
C ALA A 740 -29.30 -14.21 -23.93
N LEU A 741 -28.23 -13.54 -23.48
CA LEU A 741 -27.87 -12.20 -23.95
C LEU A 741 -27.44 -12.18 -25.43
N ARG A 742 -26.74 -13.23 -25.90
CA ARG A 742 -26.32 -13.36 -27.31
C ARG A 742 -27.48 -13.71 -28.25
N GLU A 743 -28.54 -14.33 -27.74
CA GLU A 743 -29.76 -14.63 -28.50
C GLU A 743 -30.70 -13.42 -28.62
N GLN A 744 -30.52 -12.40 -27.76
CA GLN A 744 -31.27 -11.15 -27.86
C GLN A 744 -30.79 -10.31 -29.06
N PRO A 745 -31.70 -9.62 -29.77
CA PRO A 745 -31.30 -8.70 -30.83
C PRO A 745 -30.41 -7.60 -30.26
N GLN A 746 -29.18 -7.48 -30.75
CA GLN A 746 -28.33 -6.33 -30.44
C GLN A 746 -28.78 -5.15 -31.31
N SER A 747 -29.63 -4.28 -30.77
CA SER A 747 -29.79 -2.92 -31.30
C SER A 747 -28.93 -1.98 -30.47
N VAL A 748 -27.92 -1.36 -31.10
CA VAL A 748 -27.14 -0.28 -30.48
C VAL A 748 -27.83 1.02 -30.85
N PRO A 749 -28.39 1.76 -29.89
CA PRO A 749 -28.94 3.08 -30.16
C PRO A 749 -27.91 3.99 -30.85
N PRO A 750 -28.33 4.95 -31.69
CA PRO A 750 -27.41 5.93 -32.28
C PRO A 750 -26.63 6.74 -31.23
N SER A 751 -27.17 6.85 -30.02
CA SER A 751 -26.60 7.51 -28.85
C SER A 751 -25.54 6.67 -28.11
N ASN A 752 -25.29 5.43 -28.54
CA ASN A 752 -24.39 4.49 -27.87
C ASN A 752 -23.27 3.98 -28.79
N ILE A 753 -22.16 3.55 -28.18
CA ILE A 753 -21.03 2.93 -28.85
C ILE A 753 -20.90 1.48 -28.40
N LEU A 754 -20.74 0.57 -29.36
CA LEU A 754 -20.50 -0.83 -29.09
C LEU A 754 -19.04 -1.05 -28.65
N VAL A 755 -18.88 -1.77 -27.55
CA VAL A 755 -17.58 -2.12 -26.96
C VAL A 755 -17.51 -3.61 -26.70
N HIS A 756 -16.42 -4.24 -27.12
CA HIS A 756 -16.09 -5.61 -26.78
C HIS A 756 -15.42 -5.63 -25.40
N LEU A 757 -16.00 -6.36 -24.45
CA LEU A 757 -15.47 -6.55 -23.11
C LEU A 757 -14.92 -7.97 -22.96
N ASP A 758 -13.63 -8.06 -22.68
CA ASP A 758 -12.90 -9.30 -22.42
C ASP A 758 -12.67 -9.47 -20.91
N ALA A 759 -13.14 -10.59 -20.38
CA ALA A 759 -12.96 -11.01 -19.00
C ALA A 759 -11.79 -12.00 -18.86
N SER A 760 -10.90 -11.77 -17.89
CA SER A 760 -9.84 -12.72 -17.55
C SER A 760 -9.85 -13.04 -16.07
N ALA A 761 -9.96 -14.33 -15.73
CA ALA A 761 -9.91 -14.84 -14.37
C ALA A 761 -8.88 -15.99 -14.30
N PRO A 762 -7.58 -15.69 -14.34
CA PRO A 762 -6.54 -16.72 -14.23
C PRO A 762 -6.68 -17.46 -12.89
N ASP A 763 -6.46 -18.77 -12.90
CA ASP A 763 -6.48 -19.51 -11.65
C ASP A 763 -5.31 -19.07 -10.74
N GLY A 764 -5.63 -18.82 -9.47
CA GLY A 764 -4.75 -18.12 -8.53
C GLY A 764 -4.77 -16.58 -8.58
N GLY A 765 -5.52 -15.98 -9.52
CA GLY A 765 -5.76 -14.55 -9.64
C GLY A 765 -4.53 -13.68 -10.02
N PHE A 766 -4.77 -12.41 -10.29
CA PHE A 766 -3.75 -11.41 -10.54
C PHE A 766 -3.11 -10.94 -9.23
N LEU A 767 -1.80 -11.15 -9.10
CA LEU A 767 -1.01 -10.62 -8.00
C LEU A 767 0.46 -10.66 -8.39
N THR A 768 1.17 -9.54 -8.27
CA THR A 768 2.61 -9.47 -8.48
C THR A 768 3.33 -9.50 -7.13
N THR A 769 4.61 -9.89 -7.11
CA THR A 769 5.43 -9.82 -5.88
C THR A 769 5.47 -8.39 -5.33
N SER A 770 5.53 -7.38 -6.20
CA SER A 770 5.46 -5.97 -5.81
C SER A 770 4.11 -5.61 -5.19
N ALA A 771 2.99 -5.96 -5.83
CA ALA A 771 1.65 -5.72 -5.28
C ALA A 771 1.45 -6.43 -3.93
N THR A 772 1.90 -7.69 -3.79
CA THR A 772 1.91 -8.42 -2.51
C THR A 772 2.64 -7.62 -1.43
N ARG A 773 3.84 -7.14 -1.73
CA ARG A 773 4.63 -6.33 -0.81
C ARG A 773 3.89 -5.06 -0.44
N LEU A 774 3.30 -4.34 -1.41
CA LEU A 774 2.55 -3.11 -1.17
C LEU A 774 1.32 -3.35 -0.28
N VAL A 775 0.57 -4.42 -0.56
CA VAL A 775 -0.59 -4.85 0.25
C VAL A 775 -0.16 -5.22 1.67
N HIS A 776 0.97 -5.91 1.82
CA HIS A 776 1.51 -6.23 3.13
C HIS A 776 1.94 -4.98 3.89
N THR A 777 2.73 -4.10 3.26
CA THR A 777 3.41 -2.99 3.94
C THR A 777 2.56 -1.74 4.13
N TYR A 778 1.80 -1.34 3.11
CA TYR A 778 0.95 -0.13 3.14
C TYR A 778 -0.51 -0.49 3.37
N GLY A 779 -0.92 -1.68 2.92
CA GLY A 779 -2.23 -2.21 3.27
C GLY A 779 -2.29 -2.66 4.73
N LEU A 780 -1.17 -2.99 5.38
CA LEU A 780 -1.14 -3.52 6.75
C LEU A 780 -2.15 -4.68 6.92
N THR A 781 -2.18 -5.60 5.95
CA THR A 781 -3.04 -6.79 5.98
C THR A 781 -2.20 -8.05 5.98
N THR A 782 -2.65 -9.01 6.77
CA THR A 782 -2.11 -10.36 6.80
C THR A 782 -2.75 -11.25 5.73
N ARG A 783 -4.01 -10.95 5.34
CA ARG A 783 -4.69 -11.61 4.22
C ARG A 783 -4.38 -10.86 2.94
N ILE A 784 -3.59 -11.50 2.07
CA ILE A 784 -3.26 -10.99 0.74
C ILE A 784 -4.00 -11.87 -0.26
N ASN A 785 -5.17 -11.39 -0.70
CA ASN A 785 -5.97 -12.09 -1.69
C ASN A 785 -5.58 -11.61 -3.09
N PRO A 786 -5.20 -12.53 -3.99
CA PRO A 786 -5.07 -12.20 -5.41
C PRO A 786 -6.37 -11.63 -5.96
N VAL A 787 -6.25 -10.71 -6.91
CA VAL A 787 -7.41 -10.10 -7.58
C VAL A 787 -7.95 -11.12 -8.58
N SER A 788 -9.17 -11.59 -8.39
CA SER A 788 -9.69 -12.77 -9.11
C SER A 788 -10.05 -12.54 -10.57
N LEU A 789 -10.32 -11.28 -10.94
CA LEU A 789 -10.88 -10.91 -12.23
C LEU A 789 -10.29 -9.58 -12.71
N ALA A 790 -10.10 -9.43 -14.01
CA ALA A 790 -9.85 -8.16 -14.65
C ALA A 790 -10.60 -8.09 -15.99
N PHE A 791 -10.90 -6.87 -16.42
CA PHE A 791 -11.58 -6.58 -17.67
C PHE A 791 -10.68 -5.79 -18.62
N HIS A 792 -10.79 -6.09 -19.91
CA HIS A 792 -10.22 -5.31 -20.98
C HIS A 792 -11.32 -4.93 -21.95
N PHE A 793 -11.37 -3.68 -22.38
CA PHE A 793 -12.43 -3.23 -23.27
C PHE A 793 -11.89 -2.54 -24.51
N VAL A 794 -12.54 -2.81 -25.63
CA VAL A 794 -12.12 -2.33 -26.96
C VAL A 794 -13.34 -1.83 -27.71
N TRP A 795 -13.30 -0.60 -28.22
CA TRP A 795 -14.34 -0.10 -29.11
C TRP A 795 -14.40 -0.92 -30.39
N ALA A 796 -15.59 -1.35 -30.79
CA ALA A 796 -15.79 -2.01 -32.07
C ALA A 796 -15.44 -1.01 -33.18
N ASP A 797 -14.61 -1.42 -34.15
CA ASP A 797 -14.28 -0.56 -35.30
C ASP A 797 -15.59 -0.20 -36.02
N GLN A 798 -15.97 1.08 -36.01
CA GLN A 798 -16.99 1.58 -36.93
C GLN A 798 -16.45 1.35 -38.34
N GLN A 799 -17.09 0.46 -39.09
CA GLN A 799 -16.80 0.31 -40.51
C GLN A 799 -17.01 1.67 -41.21
N ALA A 800 -15.89 2.25 -41.65
CA ALA A 800 -15.73 3.27 -42.70
C ALA A 800 -16.32 4.69 -42.47
N GLY A 801 -15.42 5.67 -42.33
CA GLY A 801 -15.63 7.03 -42.85
C GLY A 801 -15.43 8.18 -41.86
N GLU A 802 -14.19 8.68 -41.78
CA GLU A 802 -13.75 9.98 -41.21
C GLU A 802 -14.02 10.29 -39.73
N PRO A 803 -13.09 11.01 -39.04
CA PRO A 803 -13.21 11.28 -37.61
C PRO A 803 -14.17 12.44 -37.33
N ALA A 804 -15.05 12.25 -36.35
CA ALA A 804 -15.81 13.31 -35.69
C ALA A 804 -14.91 14.11 -34.73
#